data_AF-A0A421JV82-F1
#
_entry.id   AF-A0A421JV82-F1
#
_cell.length_a   1.000
_cell.length_b   1.000
_cell.length_c   1.000
_cell.angle_alpha   90.00
_cell.angle_beta   90.00
_cell.angle_gamma   90.00
#
_symmetry.space_group_name_H-M   'P 1'
#
loop_
_entity.id
_entity.type
_entity.pdbx_description
1 polymer ?
#
loop_
_entity_poly.entity_id
_entity_poly.type
_entity_poly.pdbx_seq_one_letter_code
_entity_poly.pdbx_strand_id
1 'polypeptide(L)'
;MIQDFVAEGPFPQNSPIDVQEIYGVTETSPNKYRGNYPLQKPIDAARGAYGGNLAAQAVVVAIKSSPEGFRPHALHSFFIKAVNDKEVVDWEVEQVSNGRTFANRSIKGLQNGEIVYTATVSLTKKNSHKEDWKKYEQTGKETDKPFEWSTPQHDWFEKHKLDNVPGGAANSRLLFYHKIFPELISLDLTKAEEQIPIGERKLSYYVKWGIENEHGYNQPLINVDQDYQYVGLASLSDSIFLTRLLRLLRIEDADHTNLIHYFSVSLDHTIYFHDDDFDVTKWMGFSFRAAKCTHNRVLIEGEMYNDKGKHVASIVQEGLVQFNGRESATSTQVIPIDIASELGVTQLGPNRYQGNKPLLKPDSKNRGVYGGSLCAQAILVAIKSSPDGFRPHSLHSYFVKSVDDLAPVVWEVTEISNGRNFVNRMLNGIQYDKVVYTANISLTRKNSSKDFTFQTPSDERFTQENRENLPIFEANPNLYLYLKAFPQETDLPYDPNRKLSYMVKWGIDNEQGRISHNRALVQGEIYSESGLHVASIVQERLFLVGGRNARSKPKMSDFNYKRGEAIDVRREFGVRYLAKDRYCGVKPLVRPAPDSRGVFGGNLAGQAILVAIKSSPSGFKPHSLHSFFVRAANDQEVVNWEVEEVSNGNNFVNRSVRGFQSGVMVYIANISLTKRNSHKEAKQKYDDFVIEQKARESEKAKDADGEDNEDDDDSEPAPPKPFVFQTPYHDWFKKYNIDQLPVSDHESNLLIYHKILPEFTSLNLTPEEETVGVTDRRLSFLVKWGINQEQGFNQPLINVDDKFQFVGLANLSDSMYLDTLLRILRVKDLDLSKKHEYFSVSLDHSIYFHDDDFDVTQWIGFSYKAIRFAHNRVVIEGEMYNDKGIHIATIVQEGLVQFNGTERGAKL
;
A
#
# COMPACT_ATOMS: atom_id res chain seq x y z
N MET A 1 -2.85 -8.74 -25.70
CA MET A 1 -1.90 -9.59 -24.96
C MET A 1 -1.39 -8.76 -23.80
N ILE A 2 -1.47 -9.26 -22.57
CA ILE A 2 -0.58 -8.78 -21.49
C ILE A 2 0.83 -9.27 -21.89
N GLN A 3 1.88 -8.49 -21.67
CA GLN A 3 3.22 -8.96 -22.00
C GLN A 3 3.55 -10.22 -21.20
N ASP A 4 4.07 -11.24 -21.89
CA ASP A 4 4.60 -12.44 -21.25
C ASP A 4 5.74 -12.05 -20.30
N PHE A 5 5.53 -12.19 -18.99
CA PHE A 5 6.58 -12.02 -17.97
C PHE A 5 7.54 -13.23 -17.92
N VAL A 6 7.79 -13.82 -19.09
CA VAL A 6 8.81 -14.84 -19.34
C VAL A 6 10.16 -14.14 -19.47
N ALA A 7 10.66 -13.70 -18.33
CA ALA A 7 12.10 -13.72 -18.16
C ALA A 7 12.58 -15.19 -18.26
N GLU A 8 13.76 -15.41 -18.82
CA GLU A 8 14.46 -16.67 -18.57
C GLU A 8 14.66 -16.79 -17.04
N GLY A 9 14.12 -17.85 -16.46
CA GLY A 9 14.13 -18.10 -15.03
C GLY A 9 15.13 -19.20 -14.65
N PRO A 10 15.49 -19.32 -13.37
CA PRO A 10 16.38 -20.40 -12.91
C PRO A 10 15.71 -21.78 -13.00
N PHE A 11 14.38 -21.82 -13.12
CA PHE A 11 13.57 -23.04 -13.18
C PHE A 11 13.23 -23.38 -14.64
N PRO A 12 13.83 -24.44 -15.23
CA PRO A 12 13.65 -24.76 -16.64
C PRO A 12 12.21 -25.19 -16.95
N GLN A 13 11.71 -24.81 -18.13
CA GLN A 13 10.44 -25.31 -18.66
C GLN A 13 10.54 -26.82 -18.97
N ASN A 14 9.40 -27.51 -18.95
CA ASN A 14 9.25 -28.96 -19.14
C ASN A 14 10.00 -29.85 -18.13
N SER A 15 10.38 -29.29 -16.98
CA SER A 15 11.04 -30.01 -15.89
C SER A 15 10.19 -29.95 -14.61
N PRO A 16 10.02 -31.06 -13.87
CA PRO A 16 9.43 -31.02 -12.53
C PRO A 16 10.28 -30.20 -11.56
N ILE A 17 9.63 -29.39 -10.72
CA ILE A 17 10.28 -28.48 -9.78
C ILE A 17 9.95 -28.89 -8.35
N ASP A 18 10.97 -29.13 -7.52
CA ASP A 18 10.81 -29.50 -6.12
C ASP A 18 10.66 -28.28 -5.21
N VAL A 19 9.47 -28.10 -4.64
CA VAL A 19 9.19 -26.98 -3.73
C VAL A 19 9.90 -27.11 -2.38
N GLN A 20 10.31 -28.32 -1.99
CA GLN A 20 11.05 -28.58 -0.75
C GLN A 20 12.55 -28.32 -0.91
N GLU A 21 13.08 -28.39 -2.13
CA GLU A 21 14.43 -27.88 -2.44
C GLU A 21 14.43 -26.34 -2.37
N ILE A 22 13.45 -25.68 -2.99
CA ILE A 22 13.42 -24.21 -3.11
C ILE A 22 13.05 -23.51 -1.80
N TYR A 23 11.92 -23.86 -1.20
CA TYR A 23 11.39 -23.16 -0.02
C TYR A 23 11.81 -23.82 1.30
N GLY A 24 12.27 -25.08 1.25
CA GLY A 24 12.68 -25.82 2.42
C GLY A 24 13.83 -25.16 3.18
N VAL A 25 13.89 -25.48 4.48
CA VAL A 25 14.97 -25.06 5.39
C VAL A 25 15.56 -26.26 6.12
N THR A 26 16.85 -26.17 6.42
CA THR A 26 17.62 -27.13 7.23
C THR A 26 17.90 -26.52 8.60
N GLU A 27 17.68 -27.26 9.70
CA GLU A 27 18.06 -26.79 11.04
C GLU A 27 19.58 -26.88 11.23
N THR A 28 20.21 -25.77 11.61
CA THR A 28 21.67 -25.67 11.80
C THR A 28 22.08 -25.74 13.26
N SER A 29 21.19 -25.32 14.17
CA SER A 29 21.29 -25.46 15.62
C SER A 29 19.91 -25.18 16.24
N PRO A 30 19.64 -25.50 17.52
CA PRO A 30 18.30 -25.37 18.09
C PRO A 30 17.66 -23.99 17.89
N ASN A 31 16.53 -23.94 17.18
CA ASN A 31 15.80 -22.73 16.76
C ASN A 31 16.53 -21.83 15.73
N LYS A 32 17.55 -22.35 15.03
CA LYS A 32 18.17 -21.69 13.87
C LYS A 32 18.10 -22.58 12.64
N TYR A 33 17.59 -22.02 11.56
CA TYR A 33 17.41 -22.70 10.28
C TYR A 33 18.13 -21.94 9.17
N ARG A 34 18.44 -22.60 8.07
CA ARG A 34 19.02 -22.00 6.87
C ARG A 34 18.20 -22.40 5.66
N GLY A 35 17.86 -21.45 4.81
CA GLY A 35 17.21 -21.73 3.53
C GLY A 35 18.05 -22.66 2.67
N ASN A 36 17.42 -23.64 2.04
CA ASN A 36 18.10 -24.60 1.17
C ASN A 36 18.52 -23.95 -0.16
N TYR A 37 17.74 -22.99 -0.65
CA TYR A 37 17.93 -22.33 -1.96
C TYR A 37 17.75 -20.79 -1.84
N PRO A 38 18.44 -19.97 -2.66
CA PRO A 38 18.26 -18.51 -2.67
C PRO A 38 16.87 -18.08 -3.15
N LEU A 39 16.20 -17.20 -2.41
CA LEU A 39 14.84 -16.76 -2.73
C LEU A 39 14.86 -15.82 -3.96
N GLN A 40 14.00 -16.08 -4.93
CA GLN A 40 14.10 -15.47 -6.26
C GLN A 40 13.44 -14.10 -6.38
N LYS A 41 13.96 -13.28 -7.31
CA LYS A 41 13.35 -12.01 -7.76
C LYS A 41 12.14 -12.24 -8.66
N PRO A 42 11.14 -11.32 -8.66
CA PRO A 42 10.06 -11.35 -9.64
C PRO A 42 10.56 -11.06 -11.07
N ILE A 43 11.53 -10.15 -11.24
CA ILE A 43 12.16 -9.75 -12.52
C ILE A 43 13.60 -9.31 -12.27
N ASP A 44 14.47 -9.29 -13.29
CA ASP A 44 15.89 -8.90 -13.13
C ASP A 44 16.08 -7.47 -12.59
N ALA A 45 15.19 -6.55 -12.97
CA ALA A 45 15.23 -5.16 -12.51
C ALA A 45 14.75 -4.98 -11.05
N ALA A 46 14.25 -6.03 -10.39
CA ALA A 46 13.79 -5.94 -9.01
C ALA A 46 14.99 -5.79 -8.05
N ARG A 47 14.82 -4.97 -7.01
CA ARG A 47 15.89 -4.67 -6.05
C ARG A 47 16.32 -5.88 -5.19
N GLY A 48 15.43 -6.84 -4.97
CA GLY A 48 15.67 -8.04 -4.18
C GLY A 48 14.56 -9.07 -4.34
N ALA A 49 14.68 -10.19 -3.62
CA ALA A 49 13.73 -11.30 -3.68
C ALA A 49 12.28 -10.87 -3.43
N TYR A 50 11.35 -11.61 -4.03
CA TYR A 50 9.90 -11.40 -3.91
C TYR A 50 9.40 -11.61 -2.46
N GLY A 51 8.45 -10.78 -2.02
CA GLY A 51 7.98 -10.77 -0.62
C GLY A 51 7.27 -12.05 -0.22
N GLY A 52 6.41 -12.57 -1.10
CA GLY A 52 5.73 -13.85 -0.93
C GLY A 52 6.68 -15.01 -0.69
N ASN A 53 7.88 -15.02 -1.28
CA ASN A 53 8.89 -16.06 -1.04
C ASN A 53 9.43 -16.05 0.39
N LEU A 54 9.55 -14.86 1.00
CA LEU A 54 9.97 -14.70 2.40
C LEU A 54 8.88 -15.15 3.36
N ALA A 55 7.62 -14.78 3.09
CA ALA A 55 6.47 -15.27 3.86
C ALA A 55 6.33 -16.80 3.76
N ALA A 56 6.49 -17.35 2.55
CA ALA A 56 6.47 -18.79 2.27
C ALA A 56 7.55 -19.57 3.05
N GLN A 57 8.81 -19.11 3.01
CA GLN A 57 9.89 -19.76 3.76
C GLN A 57 9.74 -19.57 5.29
N ALA A 58 9.24 -18.42 5.74
CA ALA A 58 8.92 -18.21 7.15
C ALA A 58 7.79 -19.12 7.65
N VAL A 59 6.81 -19.48 6.80
CA VAL A 59 5.81 -20.52 7.09
C VAL A 59 6.46 -21.89 7.29
N VAL A 60 7.43 -22.29 6.45
CA VAL A 60 8.20 -23.54 6.68
C VAL A 60 8.91 -23.50 8.03
N VAL A 61 9.58 -22.40 8.35
CA VAL A 61 10.28 -22.21 9.64
C VAL A 61 9.31 -22.27 10.82
N ALA A 62 8.12 -21.66 10.71
CA ALA A 62 7.09 -21.69 11.73
C ALA A 62 6.55 -23.11 11.98
N ILE A 63 6.33 -23.89 10.91
CA ILE A 63 5.86 -25.28 11.01
C ILE A 63 6.96 -26.18 11.58
N LYS A 64 8.19 -26.15 11.03
CA LYS A 64 9.30 -27.01 11.48
C LYS A 64 9.76 -26.72 12.92
N SER A 65 9.62 -25.50 13.40
CA SER A 65 9.89 -25.14 14.79
C SER A 65 8.72 -25.39 15.75
N SER A 66 7.58 -25.91 15.27
CA SER A 66 6.38 -26.16 16.06
C SER A 66 6.16 -27.65 16.39
N PRO A 67 5.38 -27.99 17.43
CA PRO A 67 5.06 -29.38 17.71
C PRO A 67 4.23 -30.01 16.58
N GLU A 68 4.27 -31.34 16.46
CA GLU A 68 3.57 -32.07 15.41
C GLU A 68 2.05 -31.78 15.40
N GLY A 69 1.47 -31.67 14.20
CA GLY A 69 0.05 -31.42 13.97
C GLY A 69 -0.44 -29.99 14.22
N PHE A 70 0.45 -29.02 14.45
CA PHE A 70 0.12 -27.59 14.38
C PHE A 70 0.24 -27.08 12.93
N ARG A 71 -0.70 -26.24 12.48
CA ARG A 71 -0.67 -25.57 11.17
C ARG A 71 -0.97 -24.08 11.31
N PRO A 72 -0.44 -23.19 10.44
CA PRO A 72 -0.69 -21.76 10.54
C PRO A 72 -2.19 -21.41 10.54
N HIS A 73 -2.57 -20.42 11.33
CA HIS A 73 -3.84 -19.69 11.16
C HIS A 73 -3.64 -18.18 11.04
N ALA A 74 -2.52 -17.63 11.54
CA ALA A 74 -2.16 -16.23 11.32
C ALA A 74 -0.64 -16.08 11.12
N LEU A 75 -0.24 -15.23 10.17
CA LEU A 75 1.12 -14.72 9.98
C LEU A 75 1.04 -13.21 9.86
N HIS A 76 1.89 -12.48 10.59
CA HIS A 76 2.03 -11.02 10.50
C HIS A 76 3.50 -10.71 10.31
N SER A 77 3.88 -9.89 9.32
CA SER A 77 5.28 -9.73 8.94
C SER A 77 5.66 -8.36 8.40
N PHE A 78 6.96 -8.04 8.44
CA PHE A 78 7.55 -6.78 7.99
C PHE A 78 8.76 -7.04 7.08
N PHE A 79 8.83 -6.29 5.98
CA PHE A 79 9.96 -6.29 5.04
C PHE A 79 10.97 -5.20 5.43
N ILE A 80 12.11 -5.61 5.98
CA ILE A 80 13.08 -4.68 6.61
C ILE A 80 14.12 -4.21 5.58
N LYS A 81 14.61 -5.11 4.72
CA LYS A 81 15.60 -4.84 3.67
C LYS A 81 15.34 -5.71 2.43
N ALA A 82 15.79 -5.24 1.27
CA ALA A 82 15.75 -6.02 0.04
C ALA A 82 16.73 -7.20 0.12
N VAL A 83 16.23 -8.41 -0.12
CA VAL A 83 16.97 -9.68 0.00
C VAL A 83 17.76 -9.98 -1.26
N ASN A 84 19.02 -10.40 -1.10
CA ASN A 84 19.90 -10.85 -2.16
C ASN A 84 19.43 -12.21 -2.70
N ASP A 85 19.17 -12.29 -4.00
CA ASP A 85 18.70 -13.47 -4.74
C ASP A 85 19.79 -14.49 -5.08
N LYS A 86 21.03 -14.22 -4.68
CA LYS A 86 22.20 -15.10 -4.86
C LYS A 86 22.62 -15.82 -3.59
N GLU A 87 22.05 -15.42 -2.45
CA GLU A 87 22.38 -15.93 -1.12
C GLU A 87 21.12 -16.50 -0.47
N VAL A 88 21.27 -17.59 0.29
CA VAL A 88 20.16 -18.12 1.10
C VAL A 88 19.87 -17.18 2.28
N VAL A 89 18.68 -17.29 2.86
CA VAL A 89 18.32 -16.58 4.09
C VAL A 89 18.64 -17.49 5.29
N ASP A 90 19.31 -16.94 6.30
CA ASP A 90 19.44 -17.58 7.62
C ASP A 90 18.27 -17.15 8.51
N TRP A 91 17.76 -18.06 9.34
CA TRP A 91 16.52 -17.87 10.09
C TRP A 91 16.73 -18.14 11.57
N GLU A 92 16.29 -17.21 12.41
CA GLU A 92 16.27 -17.37 13.87
C GLU A 92 14.84 -17.35 14.41
N VAL A 93 14.55 -18.19 15.41
CA VAL A 93 13.20 -18.39 15.96
C VAL A 93 13.17 -18.23 17.47
N GLU A 94 12.19 -17.47 17.98
CA GLU A 94 11.81 -17.44 19.39
C GLU A 94 10.49 -18.20 19.61
N GLN A 95 10.51 -19.20 20.49
CA GLN A 95 9.31 -19.97 20.86
C GLN A 95 8.44 -19.24 21.89
N VAL A 96 7.67 -18.26 21.41
CA VAL A 96 6.79 -17.38 22.21
C VAL A 96 5.77 -18.18 23.07
N SER A 97 5.16 -19.22 22.50
CA SER A 97 4.33 -20.16 23.27
C SER A 97 4.16 -21.53 22.61
N ASN A 98 3.94 -22.55 23.44
CA ASN A 98 3.49 -23.89 23.08
C ASN A 98 2.30 -24.26 23.98
N GLY A 99 1.09 -23.88 23.58
CA GLY A 99 -0.15 -24.21 24.29
C GLY A 99 -0.74 -25.55 23.83
N ARG A 100 -1.90 -25.93 24.39
CA ARG A 100 -2.64 -27.14 23.96
C ARG A 100 -3.27 -27.01 22.57
N THR A 101 -3.78 -25.82 22.25
CA THR A 101 -4.52 -25.55 21.01
C THR A 101 -3.74 -24.65 20.06
N PHE A 102 -2.99 -23.69 20.59
CA PHE A 102 -2.23 -22.68 19.85
C PHE A 102 -0.74 -22.71 20.20
N ALA A 103 0.13 -22.45 19.23
CA ALA A 103 1.57 -22.27 19.39
C ALA A 103 2.01 -21.02 18.61
N ASN A 104 2.89 -20.20 19.20
CA ASN A 104 3.31 -18.92 18.63
C ASN A 104 4.83 -18.90 18.39
N ARG A 105 5.26 -18.32 17.29
CA ARG A 105 6.66 -18.17 16.88
C ARG A 105 6.93 -16.72 16.48
N SER A 106 7.99 -16.12 17.00
CA SER A 106 8.59 -14.94 16.39
C SER A 106 9.81 -15.39 15.58
N ILE A 107 9.96 -14.87 14.37
CA ILE A 107 10.87 -15.37 13.34
C ILE A 107 11.60 -14.19 12.71
N LYS A 108 12.91 -14.31 12.53
CA LYS A 108 13.76 -13.32 11.85
C LYS A 108 14.41 -14.00 10.67
N GLY A 109 14.31 -13.40 9.49
CA GLY A 109 15.15 -13.72 8.34
C GLY A 109 16.35 -12.76 8.31
N LEU A 110 17.55 -13.30 8.09
CA LEU A 110 18.80 -12.59 8.07
C LEU A 110 19.61 -12.89 6.81
N GLN A 111 20.37 -11.90 6.34
CA GLN A 111 21.48 -12.08 5.39
C GLN A 111 22.67 -11.25 5.85
N ASN A 112 23.88 -11.80 5.74
CA ASN A 112 25.13 -11.15 6.14
C ASN A 112 25.13 -10.59 7.59
N GLY A 113 24.38 -11.25 8.48
CA GLY A 113 24.21 -10.85 9.89
C GLY A 113 23.19 -9.75 10.15
N GLU A 114 22.57 -9.17 9.10
CA GLU A 114 21.54 -8.14 9.23
C GLU A 114 20.14 -8.74 9.11
N ILE A 115 19.18 -8.25 9.90
CA ILE A 115 17.77 -8.61 9.75
C ILE A 115 17.22 -8.00 8.45
N VAL A 116 16.66 -8.86 7.59
CA VAL A 116 16.05 -8.48 6.30
C VAL A 116 14.53 -8.61 6.32
N TYR A 117 13.98 -9.48 7.17
CA TYR A 117 12.56 -9.77 7.29
C TYR A 117 12.23 -10.22 8.72
N THR A 118 11.04 -9.90 9.22
CA THR A 118 10.55 -10.41 10.52
C THR A 118 9.10 -10.84 10.41
N ALA A 119 8.74 -11.98 11.02
CA ALA A 119 7.37 -12.46 11.09
C ALA A 119 7.02 -12.96 12.50
N THR A 120 5.76 -12.79 12.91
CA THR A 120 5.17 -13.53 14.02
C THR A 120 4.07 -14.43 13.45
N VAL A 121 4.13 -15.73 13.75
CA VAL A 121 3.22 -16.74 13.22
C VAL A 121 2.55 -17.48 14.38
N SER A 122 1.22 -17.54 14.35
CA SER A 122 0.42 -18.37 15.25
C SER A 122 -0.15 -19.57 14.50
N LEU A 123 0.02 -20.74 15.12
CA LEU A 123 -0.36 -22.04 14.59
C LEU A 123 -1.37 -22.69 15.53
N THR A 124 -2.31 -23.46 14.97
CA THR A 124 -3.37 -24.16 15.69
C THR A 124 -3.43 -25.63 15.32
N LYS A 125 -3.99 -26.47 16.20
CA LYS A 125 -4.42 -27.83 15.87
C LYS A 125 -5.85 -27.90 15.31
N LYS A 126 -6.53 -26.76 15.16
CA LYS A 126 -7.92 -26.65 14.70
C LYS A 126 -8.05 -25.63 13.57
N ASN A 127 -7.64 -26.02 12.37
CA ASN A 127 -7.85 -25.26 11.14
C ASN A 127 -8.52 -26.09 10.03
N SER A 128 -9.30 -27.11 10.41
CA SER A 128 -10.01 -27.98 9.47
C SER A 128 -11.36 -28.41 10.04
N HIS A 129 -12.39 -28.44 9.19
CA HIS A 129 -13.69 -29.05 9.50
C HIS A 129 -13.79 -30.51 9.03
N LYS A 130 -12.69 -31.15 8.57
CA LYS A 130 -12.66 -32.55 8.07
C LYS A 130 -13.13 -33.59 9.10
N GLU A 131 -13.02 -33.33 10.40
CA GLU A 131 -13.58 -34.20 11.46
C GLU A 131 -15.04 -33.90 11.78
N ASP A 132 -15.41 -32.62 11.83
CA ASP A 132 -16.78 -32.18 12.12
C ASP A 132 -17.76 -32.61 11.02
N TRP A 133 -17.37 -32.51 9.74
CA TRP A 133 -18.17 -33.00 8.61
C TRP A 133 -18.38 -34.52 8.68
N LYS A 134 -17.33 -35.31 8.93
CA LYS A 134 -17.46 -36.77 9.14
C LYS A 134 -18.40 -37.12 10.29
N LYS A 135 -18.39 -36.32 11.36
CA LYS A 135 -19.31 -36.49 12.50
C LYS A 135 -20.75 -36.17 12.09
N TYR A 136 -20.99 -35.09 11.34
CA TYR A 136 -22.32 -34.75 10.81
C TYR A 136 -22.85 -35.84 9.87
N GLU A 137 -22.03 -36.33 8.94
CA GLU A 137 -22.36 -37.45 8.03
C GLU A 137 -22.75 -38.73 8.78
N GLN A 138 -22.08 -39.02 9.91
CA GLN A 138 -22.36 -40.19 10.74
C GLN A 138 -23.59 -40.05 11.65
N THR A 139 -23.92 -38.83 12.11
CA THR A 139 -25.00 -38.63 13.09
C THR A 139 -26.29 -38.09 12.49
N GLY A 140 -26.24 -37.40 11.35
CA GLY A 140 -27.36 -36.66 10.76
C GLY A 140 -27.89 -35.51 11.63
N LYS A 141 -27.20 -35.15 12.72
CA LYS A 141 -27.66 -34.14 13.68
C LYS A 141 -27.17 -32.77 13.28
N GLU A 142 -28.08 -31.83 13.06
CA GLU A 142 -27.71 -30.45 12.71
C GLU A 142 -26.77 -29.80 13.74
N THR A 143 -26.86 -30.19 15.03
CA THR A 143 -25.93 -29.77 16.10
C THR A 143 -24.46 -30.16 15.88
N ASP A 144 -24.20 -31.19 15.07
CA ASP A 144 -22.86 -31.67 14.74
C ASP A 144 -22.31 -31.08 13.44
N LYS A 145 -23.16 -30.39 12.66
CA LYS A 145 -22.76 -29.67 11.45
C LYS A 145 -21.89 -28.46 11.81
N PRO A 146 -20.80 -28.21 11.07
CA PRO A 146 -20.05 -26.95 11.13
C PRO A 146 -20.93 -25.72 10.96
N PHE A 147 -20.59 -24.65 11.67
CA PHE A 147 -21.15 -23.32 11.45
C PHE A 147 -20.02 -22.39 11.02
N GLU A 148 -20.06 -21.95 9.76
CA GLU A 148 -19.08 -21.05 9.17
C GLU A 148 -19.74 -20.10 8.15
N TRP A 149 -19.16 -18.92 7.97
CA TRP A 149 -19.51 -17.98 6.90
C TRP A 149 -18.27 -17.22 6.44
N SER A 150 -18.34 -16.60 5.27
CA SER A 150 -17.23 -15.86 4.65
C SER A 150 -17.73 -14.81 3.67
N THR A 151 -16.87 -13.87 3.26
CA THR A 151 -17.18 -13.06 2.07
C THR A 151 -17.42 -13.99 0.88
N PRO A 152 -18.44 -13.75 0.04
CA PRO A 152 -18.59 -14.44 -1.23
C PRO A 152 -17.48 -14.03 -2.21
N GLN A 153 -17.27 -14.85 -3.24
CA GLN A 153 -16.46 -14.45 -4.39
C GLN A 153 -17.07 -13.22 -5.09
N HIS A 154 -16.21 -12.40 -5.69
CA HIS A 154 -16.64 -11.26 -6.49
C HIS A 154 -17.31 -11.73 -7.79
N ASP A 155 -18.36 -11.06 -8.24
CA ASP A 155 -19.24 -11.43 -9.37
C ASP A 155 -18.49 -11.79 -10.66
N TRP A 156 -17.26 -11.29 -10.86
CA TRP A 156 -16.42 -11.63 -12.01
C TRP A 156 -16.12 -13.14 -12.11
N PHE A 157 -16.04 -13.85 -10.98
CA PHE A 157 -15.82 -15.30 -10.90
C PHE A 157 -17.05 -16.11 -11.38
N GLU A 158 -18.27 -15.59 -11.21
CA GLU A 158 -19.49 -16.21 -11.74
C GLU A 158 -19.76 -15.80 -13.19
N LYS A 159 -19.50 -14.52 -13.51
CA LYS A 159 -19.68 -13.92 -14.85
C LYS A 159 -18.82 -14.60 -15.92
N HIS A 160 -17.60 -15.00 -15.57
CA HIS A 160 -16.64 -15.60 -16.50
C HIS A 160 -16.21 -16.99 -16.05
N LYS A 161 -16.65 -18.02 -16.78
CA LYS A 161 -16.15 -19.40 -16.60
C LYS A 161 -14.63 -19.46 -16.76
N LEU A 162 -13.95 -20.14 -15.83
CA LEU A 162 -12.49 -20.29 -15.77
C LEU A 162 -11.81 -20.69 -17.10
N ASP A 163 -12.46 -21.51 -17.91
CA ASP A 163 -11.95 -21.97 -19.21
C ASP A 163 -12.02 -20.88 -20.30
N ASN A 164 -12.91 -19.90 -20.13
CA ASN A 164 -13.10 -18.76 -21.03
C ASN A 164 -12.26 -17.55 -20.63
N VAL A 165 -11.74 -17.48 -19.39
CA VAL A 165 -10.85 -16.40 -18.96
C VAL A 165 -9.49 -16.59 -19.65
N PRO A 166 -8.97 -15.58 -20.38
CA PRO A 166 -7.70 -15.70 -21.07
C PRO A 166 -6.55 -16.04 -20.11
N GLY A 167 -5.65 -16.92 -20.57
CA GLY A 167 -4.33 -17.09 -19.97
C GLY A 167 -3.62 -15.75 -19.83
N GLY A 168 -3.25 -15.40 -18.60
CA GLY A 168 -2.56 -14.18 -18.25
C GLY A 168 -1.06 -14.38 -18.08
N ALA A 169 -0.41 -13.42 -17.42
CA ALA A 169 1.03 -13.43 -17.25
C ALA A 169 1.52 -14.64 -16.43
N ALA A 170 2.26 -15.51 -17.11
CA ALA A 170 3.19 -16.46 -16.52
C ALA A 170 4.41 -15.73 -15.93
N ASN A 171 4.91 -16.19 -14.79
CA ASN A 171 6.24 -15.80 -14.31
C ASN A 171 7.01 -17.03 -13.80
N SER A 172 7.98 -17.44 -14.63
CA SER A 172 8.82 -18.63 -14.50
C SER A 172 9.74 -18.63 -13.27
N ARG A 173 9.96 -17.47 -12.63
CA ARG A 173 10.91 -17.29 -11.52
C ARG A 173 10.29 -17.47 -10.14
N LEU A 174 8.98 -17.28 -10.05
CA LEU A 174 8.19 -17.43 -8.83
C LEU A 174 7.20 -18.59 -8.92
N LEU A 175 7.21 -19.31 -10.06
CA LEU A 175 6.38 -20.48 -10.34
C LEU A 175 4.88 -20.16 -10.23
N PHE A 176 4.47 -18.92 -10.53
CA PHE A 176 3.07 -18.49 -10.43
C PHE A 176 2.50 -17.99 -11.75
N TYR A 177 1.21 -18.28 -11.92
CA TYR A 177 0.47 -18.12 -13.15
C TYR A 177 -0.88 -17.47 -12.84
N HIS A 178 -1.34 -16.60 -13.74
CA HIS A 178 -2.56 -15.82 -13.56
C HIS A 178 -3.51 -16.02 -14.73
N LYS A 179 -4.83 -16.03 -14.48
CA LYS A 179 -5.86 -15.79 -15.51
C LYS A 179 -6.58 -14.49 -15.18
N ILE A 180 -6.61 -13.59 -16.16
CA ILE A 180 -6.96 -12.18 -15.95
C ILE A 180 -8.31 -11.88 -16.60
N PHE A 181 -9.28 -11.45 -15.78
CA PHE A 181 -10.57 -10.99 -16.28
C PHE A 181 -10.39 -9.71 -17.14
N PRO A 182 -11.12 -9.56 -18.26
CA PRO A 182 -11.06 -8.35 -19.10
C PRO A 182 -11.29 -7.05 -18.33
N GLU A 183 -12.13 -7.09 -17.30
CA GLU A 183 -12.43 -6.00 -16.38
C GLU A 183 -11.21 -5.48 -15.60
N LEU A 184 -10.20 -6.33 -15.34
CA LEU A 184 -8.97 -5.90 -14.65
C LEU A 184 -8.14 -4.92 -15.49
N ILE A 185 -8.35 -4.88 -16.81
CA ILE A 185 -7.59 -4.04 -17.75
C ILE A 185 -8.44 -3.05 -18.54
N SER A 186 -9.76 -3.22 -18.62
CA SER A 186 -10.68 -2.32 -19.34
C SER A 186 -11.49 -1.43 -18.39
N LEU A 187 -11.46 -0.12 -18.62
CA LEU A 187 -12.35 0.85 -17.97
C LEU A 187 -13.78 0.77 -18.52
N ASP A 188 -13.96 0.55 -19.83
CA ASP A 188 -15.29 0.49 -20.46
C ASP A 188 -16.16 -0.63 -19.90
N LEU A 189 -15.59 -1.82 -19.71
CA LEU A 189 -16.31 -2.98 -19.15
C LEU A 189 -16.70 -2.79 -17.67
N THR A 190 -16.25 -1.70 -17.06
CA THR A 190 -16.32 -1.45 -15.61
C THR A 190 -16.81 -0.05 -15.25
N LYS A 191 -17.48 0.66 -16.16
CA LYS A 191 -18.06 2.00 -15.88
C LYS A 191 -19.03 2.02 -14.68
N ALA A 192 -19.64 0.89 -14.33
CA ALA A 192 -20.41 0.76 -13.09
C ALA A 192 -19.59 1.03 -11.81
N GLU A 193 -18.27 0.79 -11.81
CA GLU A 193 -17.37 1.14 -10.69
C GLU A 193 -17.30 2.65 -10.42
N GLU A 194 -17.70 3.51 -11.35
CA GLU A 194 -17.69 4.96 -11.15
C GLU A 194 -18.67 5.39 -10.04
N GLN A 195 -19.74 4.60 -9.83
CA GLN A 195 -20.67 4.75 -8.72
C GLN A 195 -20.14 4.12 -7.40
N ILE A 196 -19.09 3.30 -7.48
CA ILE A 196 -18.46 2.65 -6.31
C ILE A 196 -17.30 3.53 -5.82
N PRO A 197 -17.26 3.90 -4.53
CA PRO A 197 -16.13 4.62 -3.94
C PRO A 197 -14.78 3.91 -4.18
N ILE A 198 -13.73 4.68 -4.44
CA ILE A 198 -12.38 4.15 -4.75
C ILE A 198 -11.91 3.16 -3.66
N GLY A 199 -12.19 3.47 -2.39
CA GLY A 199 -11.86 2.63 -1.23
C GLY A 199 -12.61 1.30 -1.12
N GLU A 200 -13.58 1.04 -2.01
CA GLU A 200 -14.48 -0.13 -1.97
C GLU A 200 -14.45 -0.93 -3.28
N ARG A 201 -13.85 -0.40 -4.35
CA ARG A 201 -13.66 -1.11 -5.62
C ARG A 201 -12.79 -2.36 -5.42
N LYS A 202 -13.40 -3.54 -5.59
CA LYS A 202 -12.68 -4.82 -5.64
C LYS A 202 -12.19 -5.09 -7.06
N LEU A 203 -10.92 -5.49 -7.18
CA LEU A 203 -10.33 -6.06 -8.39
C LEU A 203 -10.08 -7.56 -8.17
N SER A 204 -10.29 -8.37 -9.20
CA SER A 204 -10.14 -9.84 -9.10
C SER A 204 -9.32 -10.44 -10.23
N TYR A 205 -8.79 -11.65 -9.98
CA TYR A 205 -8.12 -12.52 -10.95
C TYR A 205 -8.09 -13.96 -10.41
N TYR A 206 -7.79 -14.94 -11.26
CA TYR A 206 -7.37 -16.27 -10.77
C TYR A 206 -5.84 -16.35 -10.70
N VAL A 207 -5.31 -17.10 -9.74
CA VAL A 207 -3.88 -17.38 -9.54
C VAL A 207 -3.66 -18.86 -9.25
N LYS A 208 -2.49 -19.40 -9.63
CA LYS A 208 -2.09 -20.79 -9.45
C LYS A 208 -0.57 -20.90 -9.24
N TRP A 209 -0.13 -21.90 -8.46
CA TRP A 209 1.27 -22.30 -8.29
C TRP A 209 1.60 -23.50 -9.19
N GLY A 210 2.69 -23.41 -9.95
CA GLY A 210 3.01 -24.34 -11.04
C GLY A 210 2.09 -24.21 -12.24
N ILE A 211 2.43 -24.90 -13.34
CA ILE A 211 1.51 -25.11 -14.45
C ILE A 211 1.83 -26.38 -15.23
N GLU A 212 0.82 -26.99 -15.85
CA GLU A 212 0.99 -28.23 -16.59
C GLU A 212 0.39 -28.06 -18.00
N ASN A 213 1.26 -27.81 -18.98
CA ASN A 213 0.96 -27.75 -20.40
C ASN A 213 -0.11 -26.71 -20.84
N GLU A 214 -0.35 -25.64 -20.06
CA GLU A 214 -1.23 -24.53 -20.50
C GLU A 214 -0.44 -23.52 -21.36
N HIS A 215 -0.97 -23.17 -22.54
CA HIS A 215 -0.43 -22.13 -23.44
C HIS A 215 1.05 -22.28 -23.87
N GLY A 216 1.63 -23.48 -23.74
CA GLY A 216 3.05 -23.75 -24.04
C GLY A 216 3.98 -23.66 -22.83
N TYR A 217 3.46 -23.32 -21.65
CA TYR A 217 4.17 -23.35 -20.38
C TYR A 217 3.95 -24.67 -19.65
N ASN A 218 5.00 -25.18 -19.00
CA ASN A 218 4.97 -26.45 -18.31
C ASN A 218 6.05 -26.45 -17.21
N GLN A 219 5.64 -26.24 -15.97
CA GLN A 219 6.45 -26.31 -14.75
C GLN A 219 5.64 -27.05 -13.67
N PRO A 220 5.51 -28.39 -13.76
CA PRO A 220 4.82 -29.19 -12.75
C PRO A 220 5.58 -29.13 -11.42
N LEU A 221 4.86 -29.01 -10.32
CA LEU A 221 5.44 -29.01 -8.97
C LEU A 221 5.42 -30.42 -8.38
N ILE A 222 6.52 -30.83 -7.77
CA ILE A 222 6.60 -32.09 -7.01
C ILE A 222 6.82 -31.81 -5.52
N ASN A 223 6.49 -32.81 -4.70
CA ASN A 223 6.62 -32.76 -3.24
C ASN A 223 5.78 -31.65 -2.55
N VAL A 224 4.66 -31.25 -3.16
CA VAL A 224 3.67 -30.31 -2.60
C VAL A 224 2.75 -31.04 -1.59
N ASP A 225 3.29 -31.38 -0.42
CA ASP A 225 2.49 -31.90 0.70
C ASP A 225 1.66 -30.80 1.39
N GLN A 226 0.86 -31.18 2.40
CA GLN A 226 -0.05 -30.27 3.12
C GLN A 226 0.66 -29.06 3.78
N ASP A 227 1.97 -29.15 4.05
CA ASP A 227 2.73 -28.06 4.65
C ASP A 227 3.20 -27.11 3.54
N TYR A 228 3.65 -27.67 2.40
CA TYR A 228 3.98 -26.88 1.22
C TYR A 228 2.75 -26.32 0.48
N GLN A 229 1.54 -26.81 0.75
CA GLN A 229 0.30 -26.10 0.41
C GLN A 229 0.24 -24.74 1.13
N TYR A 230 0.48 -24.68 2.45
CA TYR A 230 0.54 -23.39 3.18
C TYR A 230 1.68 -22.48 2.69
N VAL A 231 2.83 -23.05 2.30
CA VAL A 231 3.96 -22.32 1.69
C VAL A 231 3.55 -21.71 0.35
N GLY A 232 2.91 -22.48 -0.53
CA GLY A 232 2.39 -21.99 -1.80
C GLY A 232 1.36 -20.89 -1.61
N LEU A 233 0.41 -21.04 -0.68
CA LEU A 233 -0.60 -20.02 -0.41
C LEU A 233 0.06 -18.72 0.09
N ALA A 234 1.04 -18.81 0.99
CA ALA A 234 1.82 -17.66 1.42
C ALA A 234 2.62 -17.01 0.26
N SER A 235 3.17 -17.80 -0.67
CA SER A 235 3.84 -17.28 -1.87
C SER A 235 2.87 -16.58 -2.83
N LEU A 236 1.67 -17.13 -3.04
CA LEU A 236 0.63 -16.53 -3.88
C LEU A 236 -0.04 -15.33 -3.20
N SER A 237 -0.04 -15.24 -1.87
CA SER A 237 -0.72 -14.16 -1.13
C SER A 237 -0.16 -12.75 -1.41
N ASP A 238 1.13 -12.65 -1.77
CA ASP A 238 1.80 -11.40 -2.18
C ASP A 238 1.67 -11.11 -3.70
N SER A 239 0.85 -11.88 -4.44
CA SER A 239 0.55 -11.57 -5.85
C SER A 239 -0.34 -10.33 -6.01
N ILE A 240 -0.69 -9.68 -4.89
CA ILE A 240 -1.30 -8.35 -4.80
C ILE A 240 -0.53 -7.36 -5.67
N PHE A 241 -1.11 -7.05 -6.82
CA PHE A 241 -0.60 -6.04 -7.72
C PHE A 241 -0.81 -4.63 -7.13
N LEU A 242 0.08 -4.19 -6.24
CA LEU A 242 0.22 -2.78 -5.81
C LEU A 242 0.18 -1.84 -7.03
N THR A 243 0.77 -2.29 -8.14
CA THR A 243 0.81 -1.67 -9.47
C THR A 243 -0.54 -1.44 -10.15
N ARG A 244 -1.65 -2.02 -9.67
CA ARG A 244 -3.01 -1.81 -10.22
C ARG A 244 -3.73 -0.57 -9.67
N LEU A 245 -3.11 0.25 -8.82
CA LEU A 245 -3.77 1.48 -8.32
C LEU A 245 -4.19 2.45 -9.43
N LEU A 246 -3.45 2.57 -10.54
CA LEU A 246 -3.88 3.42 -11.66
C LEU A 246 -5.21 2.95 -12.28
N ARG A 247 -5.48 1.63 -12.23
CA ARG A 247 -6.74 1.02 -12.66
C ARG A 247 -7.86 1.21 -11.62
N LEU A 248 -7.58 1.09 -10.32
CA LEU A 248 -8.54 1.42 -9.24
C LEU A 248 -8.98 2.89 -9.29
N LEU A 249 -8.02 3.78 -9.55
CA LEU A 249 -8.22 5.22 -9.75
C LEU A 249 -8.85 5.58 -11.10
N ARG A 250 -8.92 4.63 -12.05
CA ARG A 250 -9.47 4.81 -13.41
C ARG A 250 -8.77 5.95 -14.19
N ILE A 251 -7.45 6.02 -14.12
CA ILE A 251 -6.64 7.02 -14.84
C ILE A 251 -6.60 6.65 -16.34
N GLU A 252 -7.43 7.29 -17.17
CA GLU A 252 -7.63 6.93 -18.58
C GLU A 252 -6.33 6.96 -19.42
N ASP A 253 -5.43 7.91 -19.15
CA ASP A 253 -4.12 8.04 -19.81
C ASP A 253 -3.08 6.97 -19.41
N ALA A 254 -3.40 6.08 -18.47
CA ALA A 254 -2.48 5.04 -17.99
C ALA A 254 -2.68 3.71 -18.72
N ASP A 255 -1.58 3.07 -19.12
CA ASP A 255 -1.61 1.72 -19.68
C ASP A 255 -2.00 0.68 -18.61
N HIS A 256 -3.29 0.38 -18.55
CA HIS A 256 -3.87 -0.63 -17.66
C HIS A 256 -3.55 -2.08 -18.07
N THR A 257 -2.90 -2.34 -19.20
CA THR A 257 -2.39 -3.69 -19.50
C THR A 257 -1.13 -3.96 -18.69
N ASN A 258 -0.25 -2.97 -18.59
CA ASN A 258 1.02 -3.04 -17.89
C ASN A 258 0.91 -2.97 -16.36
N LEU A 259 1.97 -3.39 -15.67
CA LEU A 259 2.08 -3.48 -14.21
C LEU A 259 3.05 -2.41 -13.67
N ILE A 260 2.84 -1.13 -14.01
CA ILE A 260 3.84 -0.06 -13.77
C ILE A 260 3.27 1.07 -12.90
N HIS A 261 3.81 1.18 -11.68
CA HIS A 261 4.08 2.47 -11.04
C HIS A 261 5.57 2.79 -11.18
N TYR A 262 5.98 4.04 -10.91
CA TYR A 262 7.40 4.39 -10.88
C TYR A 262 8.16 3.67 -9.75
N PHE A 263 7.52 3.50 -8.59
CA PHE A 263 8.09 2.79 -7.44
C PHE A 263 6.98 2.20 -6.56
N SER A 264 7.15 0.93 -6.17
CA SER A 264 6.30 0.25 -5.19
C SER A 264 7.10 -0.78 -4.39
N VAL A 265 6.99 -0.78 -3.07
CA VAL A 265 7.52 -1.83 -2.18
C VAL A 265 6.56 -2.10 -1.03
N SER A 266 6.39 -3.37 -0.65
CA SER A 266 5.68 -3.77 0.56
C SER A 266 6.43 -3.30 1.83
N LEU A 267 5.69 -2.93 2.87
CA LEU A 267 6.22 -2.58 4.20
C LEU A 267 5.92 -3.70 5.19
N ASP A 268 4.66 -4.15 5.23
CA ASP A 268 4.20 -5.28 6.01
C ASP A 268 3.23 -6.17 5.20
N HIS A 269 3.02 -7.40 5.68
CA HIS A 269 2.13 -8.39 5.07
C HIS A 269 1.59 -9.35 6.12
N THR A 270 0.27 -9.48 6.18
CA THR A 270 -0.49 -10.31 7.12
C THR A 270 -1.40 -11.27 6.37
N ILE A 271 -1.45 -12.52 6.84
CA ILE A 271 -2.26 -13.60 6.27
C ILE A 271 -3.00 -14.31 7.40
N TYR A 272 -4.33 -14.32 7.33
CA TYR A 272 -5.19 -15.17 8.14
C TYR A 272 -5.58 -16.40 7.30
N PHE A 273 -5.18 -17.60 7.73
CA PHE A 273 -5.47 -18.86 7.05
C PHE A 273 -6.70 -19.51 7.69
N HIS A 274 -7.80 -19.60 6.94
CA HIS A 274 -9.13 -19.90 7.46
C HIS A 274 -9.52 -21.38 7.42
N ASP A 275 -8.79 -22.22 6.70
CA ASP A 275 -9.08 -23.65 6.52
C ASP A 275 -7.83 -24.42 6.05
N ASP A 276 -7.99 -25.70 5.75
CA ASP A 276 -6.98 -26.58 5.12
C ASP A 276 -7.52 -27.29 3.87
N ASP A 277 -8.75 -26.98 3.44
CA ASP A 277 -9.36 -27.40 2.18
C ASP A 277 -8.98 -26.46 1.01
N PHE A 278 -7.71 -26.46 0.62
CA PHE A 278 -7.25 -25.77 -0.59
C PHE A 278 -6.13 -26.56 -1.29
N ASP A 279 -5.96 -26.28 -2.58
CA ASP A 279 -4.90 -26.86 -3.41
C ASP A 279 -4.33 -25.77 -4.33
N VAL A 280 -3.13 -25.30 -4.02
CA VAL A 280 -2.43 -24.22 -4.73
C VAL A 280 -2.01 -24.62 -6.15
N THR A 281 -2.01 -25.92 -6.48
CA THR A 281 -1.74 -26.42 -7.83
C THR A 281 -2.96 -26.31 -8.76
N LYS A 282 -4.10 -25.85 -8.23
CA LYS A 282 -5.31 -25.49 -8.98
C LYS A 282 -5.45 -23.98 -9.11
N TRP A 283 -6.40 -23.58 -9.95
CA TRP A 283 -6.80 -22.18 -10.10
C TRP A 283 -7.58 -21.71 -8.86
N MET A 284 -6.92 -20.92 -8.02
CA MET A 284 -7.50 -20.22 -6.88
C MET A 284 -8.02 -18.84 -7.30
N GLY A 285 -9.10 -18.37 -6.69
CA GLY A 285 -9.57 -16.99 -6.88
C GLY A 285 -8.85 -16.02 -5.95
N PHE A 286 -8.51 -14.83 -6.43
CA PHE A 286 -8.01 -13.70 -5.64
C PHE A 286 -8.89 -12.47 -5.90
N SER A 287 -9.41 -11.84 -4.84
CA SER A 287 -9.98 -10.48 -4.87
C SER A 287 -9.19 -9.56 -3.97
N PHE A 288 -9.06 -8.28 -4.30
CA PHE A 288 -8.46 -7.27 -3.43
C PHE A 288 -9.07 -5.87 -3.60
N ARG A 289 -9.02 -5.03 -2.56
CA ARG A 289 -9.34 -3.60 -2.60
C ARG A 289 -8.23 -2.78 -1.93
N ALA A 290 -8.11 -1.50 -2.26
CA ALA A 290 -7.27 -0.57 -1.50
C ALA A 290 -8.16 0.27 -0.55
N ALA A 291 -8.08 0.07 0.76
CA ALA A 291 -8.96 0.75 1.73
C ALA A 291 -8.53 2.21 2.02
N LYS A 292 -7.23 2.49 1.93
CA LYS A 292 -6.63 3.82 2.10
C LYS A 292 -5.45 4.00 1.16
N CYS A 293 -5.27 5.21 0.63
CA CYS A 293 -3.95 5.69 0.22
C CYS A 293 -3.70 7.08 0.83
N THR A 294 -2.52 7.29 1.43
CA THR A 294 -2.09 8.57 2.03
C THR A 294 -0.57 8.53 2.31
N HIS A 295 0.10 9.68 2.32
CA HIS A 295 1.56 9.82 2.55
C HIS A 295 2.45 8.90 1.68
N ASN A 296 2.02 8.62 0.46
CA ASN A 296 2.60 7.63 -0.47
C ASN A 296 2.54 6.17 0.02
N ARG A 297 1.73 5.85 1.04
CA ARG A 297 1.40 4.47 1.44
C ARG A 297 0.02 4.09 0.92
N VAL A 298 -0.19 2.81 0.67
CA VAL A 298 -1.50 2.20 0.37
C VAL A 298 -1.72 1.03 1.32
N LEU A 299 -2.91 0.93 1.91
CA LEU A 299 -3.35 -0.27 2.60
C LEU A 299 -4.22 -1.09 1.64
N ILE A 300 -3.82 -2.32 1.35
CA ILE A 300 -4.58 -3.27 0.54
C ILE A 300 -5.08 -4.42 1.43
N GLU A 301 -6.32 -4.82 1.18
CA GLU A 301 -6.96 -6.01 1.74
C GLU A 301 -7.24 -7.00 0.61
N GLY A 302 -6.98 -8.28 0.86
CA GLY A 302 -7.13 -9.36 -0.10
C GLY A 302 -7.92 -10.55 0.45
N GLU A 303 -8.54 -11.30 -0.44
CA GLU A 303 -9.37 -12.48 -0.15
C GLU A 303 -9.01 -13.57 -1.16
N MET A 304 -8.56 -14.73 -0.67
CA MET A 304 -8.20 -15.90 -1.48
C MET A 304 -9.21 -17.03 -1.31
N TYR A 305 -9.56 -17.65 -2.44
CA TYR A 305 -10.63 -18.63 -2.59
C TYR A 305 -10.11 -19.92 -3.25
N ASN A 306 -10.55 -21.08 -2.78
CA ASN A 306 -10.17 -22.37 -3.38
C ASN A 306 -10.90 -22.65 -4.72
N ASP A 307 -10.64 -23.82 -5.30
CA ASP A 307 -11.24 -24.31 -6.55
C ASP A 307 -12.77 -24.51 -6.50
N LYS A 308 -13.38 -24.32 -5.33
CA LYS A 308 -14.82 -24.46 -5.05
C LYS A 308 -15.46 -23.14 -4.62
N GLY A 309 -14.71 -22.04 -4.67
CA GLY A 309 -15.15 -20.70 -4.24
C GLY A 309 -15.21 -20.46 -2.74
N LYS A 310 -14.70 -21.38 -1.89
CA LYS A 310 -14.62 -21.16 -0.44
C LYS A 310 -13.46 -20.23 -0.09
N HIS A 311 -13.72 -19.20 0.71
CA HIS A 311 -12.73 -18.24 1.22
C HIS A 311 -11.78 -18.93 2.23
N VAL A 312 -10.53 -19.16 1.81
CA VAL A 312 -9.53 -19.94 2.57
C VAL A 312 -8.42 -19.09 3.18
N ALA A 313 -8.20 -17.85 2.74
CA ALA A 313 -7.37 -16.89 3.46
C ALA A 313 -7.79 -15.43 3.22
N SER A 314 -7.61 -14.58 4.24
CA SER A 314 -7.66 -13.11 4.11
C SER A 314 -6.26 -12.52 4.27
N ILE A 315 -5.97 -11.45 3.55
CA ILE A 315 -4.65 -10.85 3.41
C ILE A 315 -4.74 -9.35 3.71
N VAL A 316 -3.74 -8.78 4.36
CA VAL A 316 -3.62 -7.33 4.60
C VAL A 316 -2.17 -6.90 4.40
N GLN A 317 -1.92 -5.87 3.60
CA GLN A 317 -0.56 -5.41 3.26
C GLN A 317 -0.53 -3.88 3.10
N GLU A 318 0.29 -3.18 3.90
CA GLU A 318 0.65 -1.79 3.61
C GLU A 318 1.88 -1.74 2.69
N GLY A 319 1.79 -0.99 1.59
CA GLY A 319 2.88 -0.79 0.63
C GLY A 319 3.18 0.69 0.41
N LEU A 320 4.46 1.04 0.28
CA LEU A 320 4.91 2.36 -0.15
C LEU A 320 4.86 2.43 -1.69
N VAL A 321 4.00 3.29 -2.23
CA VAL A 321 3.77 3.51 -3.68
C VAL A 321 3.94 4.99 -4.03
N GLN A 322 4.74 5.28 -5.04
CA GLN A 322 4.92 6.65 -5.55
C GLN A 322 4.40 6.81 -6.97
N PHE A 323 3.42 7.71 -7.12
CA PHE A 323 3.00 8.26 -8.40
C PHE A 323 3.85 9.51 -8.71
N ASN A 324 4.38 9.61 -9.93
CA ASN A 324 4.97 10.84 -10.44
C ASN A 324 3.96 11.50 -11.38
N GLY A 325 3.36 12.61 -10.94
CA GLY A 325 2.37 13.34 -11.74
C GLY A 325 3.00 14.04 -12.95
N ARG A 326 2.35 13.97 -14.10
CA ARG A 326 2.43 15.04 -15.10
C ARG A 326 1.51 16.16 -14.60
N GLU A 327 2.06 17.22 -14.02
CA GLU A 327 1.26 18.39 -13.68
C GLU A 327 0.89 19.16 -14.96
N SER A 328 -0.38 19.51 -15.11
CA SER A 328 -0.90 20.28 -16.24
C SER A 328 -0.51 21.75 -16.10
N ALA A 329 0.43 22.21 -16.94
CA ALA A 329 0.77 23.63 -17.06
C ALA A 329 -0.36 24.38 -17.77
N THR A 330 -0.90 25.41 -17.13
CA THR A 330 -1.97 26.25 -17.69
C THR A 330 -1.43 27.41 -18.53
N SER A 331 -1.88 27.47 -19.79
CA SER A 331 -2.04 28.69 -20.63
C SER A 331 -1.02 29.84 -20.46
N THR A 332 -0.12 30.01 -21.44
CA THR A 332 0.66 31.27 -21.59
C THR A 332 0.94 31.60 -23.06
N GLN A 333 1.24 32.87 -23.34
CA GLN A 333 1.35 33.43 -24.70
C GLN A 333 2.66 33.04 -25.42
N VAL A 334 2.70 33.25 -26.75
CA VAL A 334 3.80 32.84 -27.64
C VAL A 334 4.57 34.05 -28.18
N ILE A 335 5.91 33.94 -28.22
CA ILE A 335 6.86 34.95 -28.71
C ILE A 335 7.80 34.26 -29.75
N PRO A 336 8.17 34.91 -30.88
CA PRO A 336 9.05 34.34 -31.92
C PRO A 336 10.56 34.45 -31.60
N ILE A 337 11.37 33.48 -32.04
CA ILE A 337 12.79 33.30 -31.64
C ILE A 337 13.66 32.75 -32.81
N ASP A 338 14.92 33.22 -32.95
CA ASP A 338 15.87 32.81 -34.00
C ASP A 338 16.75 31.60 -33.61
N ILE A 339 16.37 30.43 -34.10
CA ILE A 339 17.08 29.15 -33.94
C ILE A 339 18.57 29.18 -34.32
N ALA A 340 18.98 29.96 -35.32
CA ALA A 340 20.38 30.00 -35.75
C ALA A 340 21.28 30.69 -34.71
N SER A 341 20.71 31.62 -33.94
CA SER A 341 21.31 32.22 -32.75
C SER A 341 21.33 31.24 -31.57
N GLU A 342 20.21 30.55 -31.29
CA GLU A 342 20.07 29.71 -30.09
C GLU A 342 20.96 28.45 -30.06
N LEU A 343 20.95 27.62 -31.11
CA LEU A 343 21.82 26.42 -31.16
C LEU A 343 23.16 26.68 -31.88
N GLY A 344 23.40 27.90 -32.34
CA GLY A 344 24.61 28.29 -33.07
C GLY A 344 25.89 27.93 -32.30
N VAL A 345 26.96 27.63 -33.03
CA VAL A 345 28.30 27.39 -32.45
C VAL A 345 29.39 28.13 -33.22
N THR A 346 30.28 28.76 -32.46
CA THR A 346 31.47 29.47 -32.92
C THR A 346 32.70 28.58 -32.75
N GLN A 347 33.64 28.63 -33.70
CA GLN A 347 34.88 27.88 -33.62
C GLN A 347 35.95 28.71 -32.89
N LEU A 348 36.48 28.17 -31.79
CA LEU A 348 37.52 28.80 -30.97
C LEU A 348 38.93 28.35 -31.36
N GLY A 349 39.05 27.19 -32.01
CA GLY A 349 40.31 26.63 -32.48
C GLY A 349 40.08 25.39 -33.36
N PRO A 350 41.15 24.72 -33.85
CA PRO A 350 41.04 23.62 -34.81
C PRO A 350 40.07 22.52 -34.38
N ASN A 351 40.11 22.16 -33.09
CA ASN A 351 39.33 21.07 -32.49
C ASN A 351 38.39 21.56 -31.35
N ARG A 352 38.12 22.87 -31.24
CA ARG A 352 37.37 23.45 -30.12
C ARG A 352 36.33 24.45 -30.62
N TYR A 353 35.09 24.26 -30.19
CA TYR A 353 33.94 25.10 -30.51
C TYR A 353 33.24 25.50 -29.20
N GLN A 354 32.32 26.46 -29.25
CA GLN A 354 31.48 26.84 -28.12
C GLN A 354 30.07 27.19 -28.62
N GLY A 355 29.04 26.87 -27.84
CA GLY A 355 27.70 27.40 -28.03
C GLY A 355 27.72 28.93 -28.05
N ASN A 356 26.99 29.53 -28.99
CA ASN A 356 26.82 30.99 -29.05
C ASN A 356 26.02 31.50 -27.84
N LYS A 357 25.20 30.62 -27.25
CA LYS A 357 24.37 30.83 -26.06
C LYS A 357 24.38 29.58 -25.18
N PRO A 358 23.95 29.69 -23.90
CA PRO A 358 23.53 28.54 -23.10
C PRO A 358 22.40 27.75 -23.77
N LEU A 359 22.25 26.47 -23.42
CA LEU A 359 21.16 25.63 -23.89
C LEU A 359 20.07 25.60 -22.82
N LEU A 360 18.80 25.81 -23.17
CA LEU A 360 17.73 25.95 -22.17
C LEU A 360 17.25 24.61 -21.56
N LYS A 361 16.81 24.68 -20.29
CA LYS A 361 16.01 23.63 -19.63
C LYS A 361 14.61 23.48 -20.28
N PRO A 362 14.02 22.27 -20.36
CA PRO A 362 12.64 22.06 -20.84
C PRO A 362 11.58 22.88 -20.07
N ASP A 363 11.83 23.07 -18.78
CA ASP A 363 11.09 23.84 -17.79
C ASP A 363 12.06 24.12 -16.64
N SER A 364 11.89 25.23 -15.91
CA SER A 364 12.81 25.70 -14.86
C SER A 364 13.10 24.66 -13.79
N LYS A 365 12.13 23.78 -13.48
CA LYS A 365 12.24 22.70 -12.48
C LYS A 365 13.19 21.56 -12.88
N ASN A 366 13.71 21.53 -14.11
CA ASN A 366 14.59 20.46 -14.57
C ASN A 366 16.03 20.68 -14.13
N ARG A 367 16.68 19.63 -13.62
CA ARG A 367 18.09 19.65 -13.15
C ARG A 367 19.15 19.83 -14.25
N GLY A 368 18.77 20.18 -15.48
CA GLY A 368 19.71 20.47 -16.56
C GLY A 368 19.06 20.62 -17.93
N VAL A 369 19.83 21.10 -18.90
CA VAL A 369 19.38 21.40 -20.27
C VAL A 369 18.77 20.18 -20.98
N TYR A 370 17.91 20.42 -21.96
CA TYR A 370 17.30 19.32 -22.71
C TYR A 370 18.33 18.47 -23.46
N GLY A 371 18.30 17.15 -23.22
CA GLY A 371 19.22 16.21 -23.85
C GLY A 371 19.17 16.20 -25.39
N GLY A 372 18.00 16.52 -25.98
CA GLY A 372 17.87 16.69 -27.42
C GLY A 372 18.64 17.91 -27.96
N SER A 373 18.70 19.01 -27.21
CA SER A 373 19.47 20.21 -27.56
C SER A 373 20.98 19.93 -27.54
N LEU A 374 21.45 19.13 -26.57
CA LEU A 374 22.84 18.64 -26.54
C LEU A 374 23.17 17.77 -27.75
N CYS A 375 22.31 16.80 -28.09
CA CYS A 375 22.48 15.98 -29.29
C CYS A 375 22.48 16.83 -30.58
N ALA A 376 21.60 17.83 -30.68
CA ALA A 376 21.54 18.73 -31.83
C ALA A 376 22.80 19.60 -31.97
N GLN A 377 23.28 20.20 -30.87
CA GLN A 377 24.50 21.01 -30.89
C GLN A 377 25.76 20.16 -31.12
N ALA A 378 25.84 18.96 -30.54
CA ALA A 378 26.90 17.99 -30.83
C ALA A 378 26.91 17.60 -32.32
N ILE A 379 25.76 17.35 -32.92
CA ILE A 379 25.62 17.08 -34.36
C ILE A 379 26.12 18.27 -35.18
N LEU A 380 25.76 19.51 -34.82
CA LEU A 380 26.21 20.72 -35.52
C LEU A 380 27.73 20.89 -35.46
N VAL A 381 28.35 20.65 -34.29
CA VAL A 381 29.81 20.66 -34.12
C VAL A 381 30.47 19.53 -34.91
N ALA A 382 29.90 18.31 -34.92
CA ALA A 382 30.42 17.18 -35.68
C ALA A 382 30.38 17.43 -37.20
N ILE A 383 29.38 18.16 -37.70
CA ILE A 383 29.31 18.61 -39.09
C ILE A 383 30.38 19.69 -39.35
N LYS A 384 30.44 20.75 -38.53
CA LYS A 384 31.38 21.87 -38.70
C LYS A 384 32.87 21.49 -38.55
N SER A 385 33.16 20.38 -37.88
CA SER A 385 34.50 19.82 -37.72
C SER A 385 34.82 18.71 -38.72
N SER A 386 33.92 18.38 -39.65
CA SER A 386 34.13 17.36 -40.68
C SER A 386 34.36 17.99 -42.06
N PRO A 387 35.07 17.31 -42.99
CA PRO A 387 35.23 17.80 -44.35
C PRO A 387 33.89 18.00 -45.08
N ASP A 388 33.85 18.91 -46.05
CA ASP A 388 32.62 19.21 -46.80
C ASP A 388 32.02 18.00 -47.51
N GLY A 389 30.68 17.93 -47.46
CA GLY A 389 29.88 16.86 -48.07
C GLY A 389 29.70 15.60 -47.21
N PHE A 390 30.18 15.58 -45.95
CA PHE A 390 29.79 14.57 -44.97
C PHE A 390 28.51 14.96 -44.21
N ARG A 391 27.67 13.98 -43.84
CA ARG A 391 26.43 14.17 -43.05
C ARG A 391 26.29 13.08 -41.97
N PRO A 392 25.74 13.36 -40.77
CA PRO A 392 25.58 12.37 -39.71
C PRO A 392 24.66 11.23 -40.14
N HIS A 393 25.02 10.00 -39.78
CA HIS A 393 24.19 8.82 -40.02
C HIS A 393 24.03 7.93 -38.77
N SER A 394 24.90 8.09 -37.78
CA SER A 394 24.73 7.51 -36.45
C SER A 394 25.34 8.43 -35.39
N LEU A 395 24.71 8.44 -34.21
CA LEU A 395 25.15 9.12 -32.99
C LEU A 395 24.96 8.15 -31.84
N HIS A 396 25.96 8.03 -30.97
CA HIS A 396 25.89 7.29 -29.72
C HIS A 396 26.48 8.15 -28.60
N SER A 397 25.69 8.45 -27.57
CA SER A 397 26.03 9.50 -26.60
C SER A 397 25.69 9.14 -25.16
N TYR A 398 26.48 9.69 -24.23
CA TYR A 398 26.28 9.58 -22.79
C TYR A 398 26.14 10.97 -22.17
N PHE A 399 25.07 11.16 -21.40
CA PHE A 399 24.89 12.33 -20.53
C PHE A 399 25.68 12.06 -19.24
N VAL A 400 26.86 12.66 -19.14
CA VAL A 400 27.84 12.36 -18.07
C VAL A 400 27.47 13.08 -16.77
N LYS A 401 26.93 14.31 -16.89
CA LYS A 401 26.39 15.13 -15.81
C LYS A 401 25.23 15.96 -16.34
N SER A 402 24.48 16.58 -15.43
CA SER A 402 23.66 17.74 -15.77
C SER A 402 24.50 18.81 -16.46
N VAL A 403 23.93 19.42 -17.49
CA VAL A 403 24.41 20.66 -18.09
C VAL A 403 23.56 21.79 -17.52
N ASP A 404 24.20 22.88 -17.14
CA ASP A 404 23.59 24.12 -16.69
C ASP A 404 23.07 24.96 -17.87
N ASP A 405 21.97 25.69 -17.71
CA ASP A 405 21.43 26.61 -18.72
C ASP A 405 21.85 28.07 -18.53
N LEU A 406 22.75 28.36 -17.57
CA LEU A 406 23.38 29.67 -17.41
C LEU A 406 24.63 29.88 -18.29
N ALA A 407 25.37 28.82 -18.62
CA ALA A 407 26.64 28.92 -19.38
C ALA A 407 26.62 28.14 -20.72
N PRO A 408 27.21 28.67 -21.82
CA PRO A 408 27.34 27.94 -23.07
C PRO A 408 28.24 26.69 -22.95
N VAL A 409 27.84 25.59 -23.60
CA VAL A 409 28.67 24.38 -23.66
C VAL A 409 29.87 24.61 -24.58
N VAL A 410 31.07 24.34 -24.07
CA VAL A 410 32.29 24.26 -24.87
C VAL A 410 32.42 22.84 -25.41
N TRP A 411 32.73 22.71 -26.70
CA TRP A 411 32.79 21.42 -27.39
C TRP A 411 34.21 21.13 -27.85
N GLU A 412 34.84 20.12 -27.25
CA GLU A 412 36.13 19.60 -27.68
C GLU A 412 35.94 18.38 -28.58
N VAL A 413 36.65 18.36 -29.71
CA VAL A 413 36.43 17.43 -30.81
C VAL A 413 37.70 16.63 -31.08
N THR A 414 37.64 15.34 -30.81
CA THR A 414 38.67 14.39 -31.26
C THR A 414 38.27 13.84 -32.64
N GLU A 415 39.10 14.10 -33.65
CA GLU A 415 39.04 13.38 -34.91
C GLU A 415 39.48 11.92 -34.68
N ILE A 416 38.55 10.98 -34.84
CA ILE A 416 38.82 9.54 -34.69
C ILE A 416 39.27 8.93 -36.03
N SER A 417 38.68 9.38 -37.15
CA SER A 417 39.13 8.99 -38.49
C SER A 417 38.53 9.87 -39.59
N ASN A 418 39.33 10.27 -40.59
CA ASN A 418 38.85 10.81 -41.86
C ASN A 418 38.98 9.81 -43.02
N GLY A 419 38.06 8.86 -43.10
CA GLY A 419 37.99 7.89 -44.21
C GLY A 419 37.32 8.46 -45.46
N ARG A 420 37.55 7.83 -46.62
CA ARG A 420 37.00 8.27 -47.93
C ARG A 420 35.47 8.36 -47.95
N ASN A 421 34.79 7.42 -47.29
CA ASN A 421 33.33 7.30 -47.28
C ASN A 421 32.70 7.63 -45.91
N PHE A 422 33.46 7.46 -44.81
CA PHE A 422 33.01 7.66 -43.44
C PHE A 422 34.02 8.49 -42.65
N VAL A 423 33.52 9.42 -41.83
CA VAL A 423 34.26 10.28 -40.92
C VAL A 423 33.72 10.04 -39.51
N ASN A 424 34.62 9.92 -38.52
CA ASN A 424 34.23 9.72 -37.12
C ASN A 424 34.74 10.88 -36.26
N ARG A 425 33.88 11.35 -35.36
CA ARG A 425 34.14 12.40 -34.39
C ARG A 425 33.74 11.91 -33.01
N MET A 426 34.64 12.00 -32.05
CA MET A 426 34.29 11.92 -30.62
C MET A 426 34.25 13.35 -30.09
N LEU A 427 33.13 13.73 -29.48
CA LEU A 427 32.90 15.06 -28.94
C LEU A 427 32.71 14.97 -27.43
N ASN A 428 33.36 15.88 -26.71
CA ASN A 428 33.08 16.12 -25.29
C ASN A 428 32.47 17.52 -25.17
N GLY A 429 31.22 17.58 -24.68
CA GLY A 429 30.62 18.79 -24.16
C GLY A 429 31.18 19.05 -22.75
N ILE A 430 31.74 20.22 -22.55
CA ILE A 430 32.46 20.66 -21.37
C ILE A 430 31.82 21.95 -20.85
N GLN A 431 31.65 22.03 -19.53
CA GLN A 431 31.13 23.19 -18.83
C GLN A 431 31.81 23.24 -17.46
N TYR A 432 32.27 24.43 -17.02
CA TYR A 432 33.04 24.62 -15.79
C TYR A 432 34.20 23.61 -15.64
N ASP A 433 34.98 23.45 -16.72
CA ASP A 433 36.11 22.52 -16.91
C ASP A 433 35.82 21.03 -16.61
N LYS A 434 34.54 20.63 -16.62
CA LYS A 434 34.09 19.24 -16.44
C LYS A 434 33.43 18.75 -17.72
N VAL A 435 33.75 17.53 -18.15
CA VAL A 435 32.96 16.85 -19.19
C VAL A 435 31.57 16.56 -18.61
N VAL A 436 30.55 17.10 -19.29
CA VAL A 436 29.14 16.98 -18.92
C VAL A 436 28.36 16.12 -19.91
N TYR A 437 28.82 16.01 -21.16
CA TYR A 437 28.24 15.17 -22.20
C TYR A 437 29.35 14.61 -23.10
N THR A 438 29.19 13.39 -23.62
CA THR A 438 30.11 12.84 -24.62
C THR A 438 29.35 12.10 -25.71
N ALA A 439 29.78 12.22 -26.97
CA ALA A 439 29.15 11.58 -28.11
C ALA A 439 30.16 11.09 -29.15
N ASN A 440 29.97 9.87 -29.63
CA ASN A 440 30.60 9.37 -30.84
C ASN A 440 29.61 9.54 -32.00
N ILE A 441 29.98 10.35 -32.98
CA ILE A 441 29.15 10.70 -34.13
C ILE A 441 29.87 10.25 -35.40
N SER A 442 29.19 9.42 -36.18
CA SER A 442 29.69 8.94 -37.47
C SER A 442 28.96 9.60 -38.61
N LEU A 443 29.72 10.17 -39.53
CA LEU A 443 29.25 10.91 -40.70
C LEU A 443 29.65 10.17 -41.97
N THR A 444 28.81 10.25 -43.01
CA THR A 444 29.07 9.60 -44.31
C THR A 444 28.87 10.57 -45.47
N ARG A 445 29.57 10.33 -46.57
CA ARG A 445 29.27 10.95 -47.89
C ARG A 445 28.08 10.30 -48.58
N LYS A 446 27.70 9.07 -48.20
CA LYS A 446 26.64 8.28 -48.84
C LYS A 446 25.28 8.35 -48.11
N ASN A 447 24.95 9.49 -47.50
CA ASN A 447 23.70 9.67 -46.74
C ASN A 447 22.47 9.90 -47.65
N SER A 448 22.52 9.37 -48.87
CA SER A 448 21.52 9.54 -49.92
C SER A 448 21.56 8.37 -50.90
N SER A 449 21.39 7.15 -50.41
CA SER A 449 20.81 6.10 -51.24
C SER A 449 19.32 6.38 -51.38
N LYS A 450 18.93 6.92 -52.54
CA LYS A 450 17.66 6.47 -53.14
C LYS A 450 17.73 4.94 -53.26
N ASP A 451 16.57 4.30 -53.25
CA ASP A 451 16.43 2.84 -53.43
C ASP A 451 16.85 2.00 -52.21
N PHE A 452 16.33 2.36 -51.03
CA PHE A 452 15.84 1.36 -50.08
C PHE A 452 14.36 1.61 -49.79
N THR A 453 13.49 0.89 -50.52
CA THR A 453 12.05 1.15 -50.58
C THR A 453 11.28 0.43 -49.49
N PHE A 454 11.32 0.97 -48.27
CA PHE A 454 10.26 0.77 -47.27
C PHE A 454 10.07 2.03 -46.42
N GLN A 455 9.63 3.11 -47.06
CA GLN A 455 8.92 4.16 -46.33
C GLN A 455 7.52 3.63 -46.01
N THR A 456 7.11 3.68 -44.74
CA THR A 456 5.70 3.61 -44.39
C THR A 456 4.97 4.73 -45.15
N PRO A 457 3.83 4.48 -45.81
CA PRO A 457 3.09 5.52 -46.49
C PRO A 457 2.81 6.69 -45.54
N SER A 458 3.26 7.89 -45.91
CA SER A 458 2.90 9.11 -45.19
C SER A 458 1.41 9.34 -45.35
N ASP A 459 0.70 9.51 -44.23
CA ASP A 459 -0.75 9.71 -44.20
C ASP A 459 -1.20 10.75 -45.24
N GLU A 460 -2.13 10.36 -46.11
CA GLU A 460 -2.56 11.18 -47.25
C GLU A 460 -3.19 12.51 -46.82
N ARG A 461 -3.69 12.60 -45.58
CA ARG A 461 -4.19 13.85 -44.99
C ARG A 461 -3.12 14.95 -44.98
N PHE A 462 -1.84 14.58 -44.81
CA PHE A 462 -0.73 15.54 -44.89
C PHE A 462 -0.48 16.10 -46.29
N THR A 463 -1.02 15.54 -47.37
CA THR A 463 -0.85 16.08 -48.74
C THR A 463 -2.05 16.86 -49.26
N GLN A 464 -3.20 16.79 -48.57
CA GLN A 464 -4.46 17.39 -49.03
C GLN A 464 -4.78 18.74 -48.36
N GLU A 465 -4.47 18.93 -47.07
CA GLU A 465 -4.74 20.20 -46.37
C GLU A 465 -3.57 21.20 -46.43
N ASN A 466 -3.89 22.51 -46.40
CA ASN A 466 -2.88 23.57 -46.32
C ASN A 466 -2.33 23.70 -44.89
N ARG A 467 -1.42 22.79 -44.59
CA ARG A 467 -0.57 22.62 -43.40
C ARG A 467 -0.33 23.84 -42.51
N GLU A 468 -0.04 25.04 -43.04
CA GLU A 468 0.19 26.25 -42.23
C GLU A 468 -0.98 26.53 -41.28
N ASN A 469 -2.21 26.23 -41.69
CA ASN A 469 -3.45 26.62 -40.99
C ASN A 469 -3.85 25.70 -39.82
N LEU A 470 -3.13 24.61 -39.56
CA LEU A 470 -3.48 23.66 -38.48
C LEU A 470 -3.30 24.25 -37.06
N PRO A 471 -4.19 23.95 -36.09
CA PRO A 471 -4.10 24.45 -34.71
C PRO A 471 -2.94 23.84 -33.93
N ILE A 472 -2.40 24.58 -32.95
CA ILE A 472 -1.41 24.09 -31.98
C ILE A 472 -2.15 23.47 -30.79
N PHE A 473 -1.89 22.20 -30.45
CA PHE A 473 -2.46 21.52 -29.27
C PHE A 473 -1.69 21.91 -28.00
N GLU A 474 -0.35 21.85 -28.09
CA GLU A 474 0.54 22.12 -26.97
C GLU A 474 1.90 22.64 -27.52
N ALA A 475 2.59 23.49 -26.75
CA ALA A 475 3.85 24.14 -27.11
C ALA A 475 4.87 23.99 -25.97
N ASN A 476 6.16 23.95 -26.30
CA ASN A 476 7.21 24.21 -25.31
C ASN A 476 8.10 25.34 -25.85
N PRO A 477 8.00 26.57 -25.30
CA PRO A 477 8.72 27.72 -25.83
C PRO A 477 10.23 27.62 -25.55
N ASN A 478 10.65 27.11 -24.40
CA ASN A 478 12.07 26.98 -24.03
C ASN A 478 12.84 26.03 -24.95
N LEU A 479 12.17 25.04 -25.54
CA LEU A 479 12.75 24.12 -26.52
C LEU A 479 12.44 24.51 -27.97
N TYR A 480 11.71 25.60 -28.20
CA TYR A 480 11.18 26.05 -29.50
C TYR A 480 10.33 24.99 -30.22
N LEU A 481 9.81 23.99 -29.49
CA LEU A 481 9.02 22.88 -30.03
C LEU A 481 7.54 23.26 -29.98
N TYR A 482 7.02 23.76 -31.10
CA TYR A 482 5.60 24.03 -31.34
C TYR A 482 5.02 22.92 -32.16
N LEU A 483 3.92 22.32 -31.71
CA LEU A 483 3.42 21.17 -32.41
C LEU A 483 1.90 21.28 -32.66
N LYS A 484 1.52 21.13 -33.95
CA LYS A 484 0.16 21.25 -34.51
C LYS A 484 -0.56 19.90 -34.75
N ALA A 485 -1.86 19.87 -34.42
CA ALA A 485 -2.77 18.73 -34.60
C ALA A 485 -3.73 18.95 -35.79
N PHE A 486 -4.41 17.89 -36.25
CA PHE A 486 -5.63 18.04 -37.05
C PHE A 486 -6.83 18.28 -36.11
N PRO A 487 -7.75 19.24 -36.39
CA PRO A 487 -8.88 19.54 -35.49
C PRO A 487 -9.78 18.34 -35.18
N GLN A 488 -9.92 17.41 -36.13
CA GLN A 488 -10.73 16.21 -35.97
C GLN A 488 -10.06 15.14 -35.08
N GLU A 489 -8.81 15.33 -34.64
CA GLU A 489 -8.13 14.44 -33.68
C GLU A 489 -8.10 15.02 -32.25
N THR A 490 -8.67 16.21 -32.01
CA THR A 490 -8.73 16.83 -30.67
C THR A 490 -10.05 16.59 -29.94
N ASP A 491 -11.16 16.56 -30.69
CA ASP A 491 -12.52 16.56 -30.14
C ASP A 491 -13.21 15.17 -30.21
N LEU A 492 -12.48 14.13 -30.60
CA LEU A 492 -13.01 12.76 -30.74
C LEU A 492 -12.58 11.85 -29.58
N PRO A 493 -13.45 10.93 -29.13
CA PRO A 493 -13.11 9.96 -28.08
C PRO A 493 -11.85 9.14 -28.39
N TYR A 494 -11.15 8.77 -27.31
CA TYR A 494 -9.91 8.01 -27.34
C TYR A 494 -10.11 6.60 -27.94
N ASP A 495 -9.46 6.36 -29.08
CA ASP A 495 -9.41 5.06 -29.77
C ASP A 495 -7.96 4.57 -29.78
N PRO A 496 -7.61 3.49 -29.06
CA PRO A 496 -6.23 3.03 -28.94
C PRO A 496 -5.66 2.41 -30.24
N ASN A 497 -6.49 2.21 -31.28
CA ASN A 497 -6.02 1.80 -32.60
C ASN A 497 -5.83 2.99 -33.56
N ARG A 498 -6.31 4.20 -33.20
CA ARG A 498 -6.15 5.40 -34.01
C ARG A 498 -4.69 5.82 -34.05
N LYS A 499 -4.08 5.74 -35.23
CA LYS A 499 -2.79 6.37 -35.52
C LYS A 499 -2.97 7.90 -35.58
N LEU A 500 -2.82 8.55 -34.42
CA LEU A 500 -2.72 10.00 -34.33
C LEU A 500 -1.62 10.47 -35.28
N SER A 501 -1.93 11.47 -36.12
CA SER A 501 -1.07 11.89 -37.22
C SER A 501 -0.55 13.30 -37.01
N TYR A 502 0.63 13.34 -36.40
CA TYR A 502 1.28 14.51 -35.85
C TYR A 502 2.73 14.56 -36.43
N MET A 503 3.26 15.73 -36.86
CA MET A 503 4.50 15.82 -37.71
C MET A 503 5.44 17.05 -37.45
N VAL A 504 6.10 17.12 -36.29
CA VAL A 504 7.19 18.02 -35.77
C VAL A 504 7.48 19.40 -36.45
N LYS A 505 7.21 20.55 -35.78
CA LYS A 505 7.89 21.85 -36.00
C LYS A 505 8.82 22.25 -34.86
N TRP A 506 9.90 22.91 -35.26
CA TRP A 506 10.87 23.55 -34.39
C TRP A 506 11.05 25.00 -34.88
N GLY A 507 10.77 25.97 -34.02
CA GLY A 507 10.80 27.41 -34.32
C GLY A 507 9.50 27.99 -34.92
N ILE A 508 9.45 29.32 -34.93
CA ILE A 508 8.44 30.13 -35.63
C ILE A 508 9.19 30.95 -36.69
N ASP A 509 8.61 31.02 -37.89
CA ASP A 509 9.17 31.76 -39.02
C ASP A 509 8.21 32.92 -39.30
N ASN A 510 8.65 34.15 -39.06
CA ASN A 510 7.83 35.35 -39.27
C ASN A 510 8.09 35.89 -40.68
N GLU A 511 6.99 36.13 -41.41
CA GLU A 511 6.93 36.62 -42.79
C GLU A 511 7.32 35.59 -43.89
N GLN A 512 6.32 35.21 -44.68
CA GLN A 512 6.47 34.68 -46.05
C GLN A 512 6.96 33.22 -46.24
N GLY A 513 7.09 32.43 -45.16
CA GLY A 513 6.50 31.07 -45.05
C GLY A 513 7.33 29.81 -45.38
N ARG A 514 7.43 28.89 -44.39
CA ARG A 514 7.53 27.40 -44.53
C ARG A 514 7.29 26.63 -43.19
N ILE A 515 7.11 25.29 -43.23
CA ILE A 515 6.06 24.52 -42.49
C ILE A 515 6.52 23.33 -41.60
N SER A 516 5.79 23.01 -40.49
CA SER A 516 5.49 21.62 -39.94
C SER A 516 4.59 21.56 -38.63
N HIS A 517 4.45 20.41 -37.91
CA HIS A 517 3.31 20.00 -36.99
C HIS A 517 3.68 19.24 -35.65
N ASN A 518 2.89 18.25 -35.13
CA ASN A 518 2.98 17.30 -33.93
C ASN A 518 1.90 17.56 -32.79
N ARG A 519 1.75 16.73 -31.72
CA ARG A 519 0.85 16.88 -30.52
C ARG A 519 -0.70 16.81 -30.68
N ALA A 520 -1.41 16.64 -29.53
CA ALA A 520 -2.92 16.73 -29.18
C ALA A 520 -4.12 18.10 -26.74
N LEU A 521 -5.34 17.84 -26.03
CA LEU A 521 -5.68 17.77 -24.54
C LEU A 521 -7.20 17.48 -24.19
N VAL A 522 -7.59 17.20 -22.91
CA VAL A 522 -8.94 16.69 -22.40
C VAL A 522 -9.25 17.06 -20.89
N GLN A 523 -10.53 17.22 -20.36
CA GLN A 523 -11.04 17.08 -18.89
C GLN A 523 -12.54 17.48 -18.49
N GLY A 524 -13.08 17.26 -17.21
CA GLY A 524 -14.49 17.56 -16.66
C GLY A 524 -14.86 17.36 -15.09
N GLU A 525 -16.12 17.64 -14.55
CA GLU A 525 -16.53 17.70 -13.05
C GLU A 525 -18.08 17.45 -12.59
N ILE A 526 -18.53 17.56 -11.27
CA ILE A 526 -19.83 17.01 -10.62
C ILE A 526 -20.46 17.79 -9.34
N TYR A 527 -21.73 17.57 -8.82
CA TYR A 527 -22.46 18.23 -7.63
C TYR A 527 -23.58 17.43 -6.76
N SER A 528 -24.41 18.03 -5.81
CA SER A 528 -25.13 17.37 -4.61
C SER A 528 -26.52 17.87 -3.99
N GLU A 529 -27.18 17.14 -3.02
CA GLU A 529 -28.28 17.58 -2.03
C GLU A 529 -28.62 16.60 -0.81
N SER A 530 -29.68 16.82 0.03
CA SER A 530 -29.89 16.31 1.46
C SER A 530 -31.36 16.05 2.05
N GLY A 531 -31.55 15.71 3.37
CA GLY A 531 -32.87 15.45 4.10
C GLY A 531 -32.81 14.84 5.56
N LEU A 532 -33.92 14.69 6.34
CA LEU A 532 -33.99 14.31 7.81
C LEU A 532 -35.12 13.24 8.16
N HIS A 533 -35.56 12.76 9.37
CA HIS A 533 -35.47 12.96 10.87
C HIS A 533 -36.32 11.81 11.60
N VAL A 534 -36.51 11.42 12.90
CA VAL A 534 -36.13 11.60 14.37
C VAL A 534 -36.54 10.30 15.19
N ALA A 535 -35.85 9.86 16.30
CA ALA A 535 -36.41 9.00 17.41
C ALA A 535 -35.48 8.80 18.66
N SER A 536 -35.98 8.35 19.83
CA SER A 536 -35.20 7.95 21.04
C SER A 536 -35.88 6.85 21.91
N ILE A 537 -35.26 6.42 23.04
CA ILE A 537 -35.74 5.45 24.08
C ILE A 537 -35.34 3.95 23.91
N VAL A 538 -34.05 3.64 23.66
CA VAL A 538 -33.44 2.32 24.00
C VAL A 538 -31.95 2.53 24.34
N GLN A 539 -31.48 2.25 25.57
CA GLN A 539 -30.02 2.37 25.84
C GLN A 539 -29.40 1.66 27.07
N GLU A 540 -30.15 1.26 28.10
CA GLU A 540 -29.54 0.96 29.42
C GLU A 540 -28.55 -0.23 29.51
N ARG A 541 -28.58 -1.26 28.64
CA ARG A 541 -28.10 -2.63 29.04
C ARG A 541 -27.30 -3.49 28.05
N LEU A 542 -26.85 -2.97 26.90
CA LEU A 542 -26.25 -3.83 25.86
C LEU A 542 -24.86 -4.43 26.21
N PHE A 543 -24.08 -3.81 27.10
CA PHE A 543 -22.61 -3.96 27.11
C PHE A 543 -22.03 -4.70 28.33
N LEU A 544 -22.58 -5.86 28.67
CA LEU A 544 -22.02 -6.72 29.73
C LEU A 544 -21.07 -7.78 29.14
N VAL A 545 -19.78 -7.43 29.08
CA VAL A 545 -18.70 -8.33 28.63
C VAL A 545 -18.70 -9.66 29.42
N GLY A 546 -18.32 -10.75 28.73
CA GLY A 546 -18.61 -12.14 29.11
C GLY A 546 -18.03 -12.62 30.44
N GLY A 547 -18.87 -13.33 31.21
CA GLY A 547 -18.51 -13.97 32.49
C GLY A 547 -19.74 -14.51 33.24
N ARG A 548 -19.58 -15.65 33.92
CA ARG A 548 -20.68 -16.42 34.55
C ARG A 548 -21.03 -15.92 35.96
N ASN A 549 -22.33 -15.95 36.29
CA ASN A 549 -22.89 -15.86 37.65
C ASN A 549 -22.62 -14.56 38.45
N ALA A 550 -22.86 -13.38 37.86
CA ALA A 550 -23.05 -12.15 38.64
C ALA A 550 -24.42 -12.16 39.36
N ARG A 551 -24.47 -12.55 40.64
CA ARG A 551 -25.71 -12.58 41.47
C ARG A 551 -26.04 -11.26 42.19
N SER A 552 -25.32 -10.18 41.91
CA SER A 552 -25.51 -8.86 42.50
C SER A 552 -25.13 -7.75 41.54
N LYS A 553 -25.74 -6.56 41.66
CA LYS A 553 -25.20 -5.35 41.02
C LYS A 553 -23.78 -5.08 41.55
N PRO A 554 -22.85 -4.57 40.72
CA PRO A 554 -21.56 -4.09 41.19
C PRO A 554 -21.73 -2.93 42.17
N LYS A 555 -20.81 -2.81 43.12
CA LYS A 555 -20.67 -1.66 44.01
C LYS A 555 -19.70 -0.64 43.40
N MET A 556 -19.74 0.59 43.88
CA MET A 556 -18.79 1.65 43.50
C MET A 556 -17.33 1.35 43.93
N SER A 557 -17.10 0.28 44.70
CA SER A 557 -15.78 -0.29 45.00
C SER A 557 -15.20 -1.16 43.88
N ASP A 558 -16.02 -1.54 42.90
CA ASP A 558 -15.73 -2.62 41.96
C ASP A 558 -15.31 -2.06 40.57
N PHE A 559 -15.07 -0.74 40.51
CA PHE A 559 -14.67 0.02 39.33
C PHE A 559 -13.21 0.49 39.42
N ASN A 560 -12.52 0.56 38.28
CA ASN A 560 -11.09 0.90 38.23
C ASN A 560 -10.78 2.38 38.53
N TYR A 561 -11.75 3.28 38.32
CA TYR A 561 -11.61 4.73 38.41
C TYR A 561 -12.77 5.37 39.19
N LYS A 562 -12.54 6.52 39.81
CA LYS A 562 -13.56 7.28 40.54
C LYS A 562 -14.14 8.38 39.68
N ARG A 563 -15.46 8.36 39.47
CA ARG A 563 -16.20 9.40 38.74
C ARG A 563 -15.87 10.79 39.29
N GLY A 564 -15.50 11.70 38.39
CA GLY A 564 -15.10 13.08 38.68
C GLY A 564 -13.61 13.31 38.91
N GLU A 565 -12.78 12.27 39.08
CA GLU A 565 -11.33 12.41 39.24
C GLU A 565 -10.64 12.70 37.89
N ALA A 566 -9.71 13.66 37.86
CA ALA A 566 -8.89 13.93 36.67
C ALA A 566 -7.78 12.88 36.55
N ILE A 567 -7.71 12.17 35.43
CA ILE A 567 -6.83 11.01 35.26
C ILE A 567 -5.58 11.37 34.47
N ASP A 568 -4.41 11.20 35.10
CA ASP A 568 -3.11 11.38 34.46
C ASP A 568 -2.72 10.14 33.64
N VAL A 569 -2.80 10.24 32.32
CA VAL A 569 -2.46 9.12 31.41
C VAL A 569 -0.99 8.70 31.53
N ARG A 570 -0.10 9.60 32.00
CA ARG A 570 1.32 9.28 32.27
C ARG A 570 1.50 8.42 33.52
N ARG A 571 0.54 8.41 34.45
CA ARG A 571 0.51 7.53 35.62
C ARG A 571 -0.08 6.16 35.28
N GLU A 572 -1.15 6.15 34.50
CA GLU A 572 -1.93 4.94 34.18
C GLU A 572 -1.26 4.10 33.08
N PHE A 573 -0.87 4.73 31.96
CA PHE A 573 -0.31 4.05 30.79
C PHE A 573 1.19 4.33 30.60
N GLY A 574 1.81 5.08 31.50
CA GLY A 574 3.24 5.40 31.42
C GLY A 574 4.15 4.20 31.63
N VAL A 575 5.31 4.25 30.98
CA VAL A 575 6.44 3.33 31.22
C VAL A 575 7.68 4.09 31.66
N ARG A 576 8.39 3.53 32.65
CA ARG A 576 9.72 3.94 33.13
C ARG A 576 10.79 3.21 32.31
N TYR A 577 11.88 3.90 32.01
CA TYR A 577 13.11 3.27 31.49
C TYR A 577 13.82 2.55 32.63
N LEU A 578 14.34 1.34 32.39
CA LEU A 578 15.14 0.58 33.35
C LEU A 578 16.61 0.49 32.92
N ALA A 579 16.85 0.13 31.66
CA ALA A 579 18.17 -0.04 31.07
C ALA A 579 18.05 0.08 29.54
N LYS A 580 19.18 -0.01 28.81
CA LYS A 580 19.13 -0.14 27.35
C LYS A 580 18.16 -1.28 26.99
N ASP A 581 17.29 -1.01 26.02
CA ASP A 581 16.33 -1.95 25.46
C ASP A 581 15.24 -2.45 26.46
N ARG A 582 15.14 -1.87 27.67
CA ARG A 582 14.22 -2.36 28.73
C ARG A 582 13.48 -1.27 29.50
N TYR A 583 12.17 -1.45 29.60
CA TYR A 583 11.20 -0.54 30.23
C TYR A 583 10.27 -1.31 31.18
N CYS A 584 9.49 -0.61 31.99
CA CYS A 584 8.56 -1.21 32.95
C CYS A 584 7.36 -0.27 33.18
N GLY A 585 6.16 -0.83 33.35
CA GLY A 585 4.97 -0.06 33.70
C GLY A 585 5.16 0.85 34.92
N VAL A 586 4.49 2.00 34.91
CA VAL A 586 4.34 2.87 36.09
C VAL A 586 3.33 2.27 37.07
N LYS A 587 2.26 1.68 36.55
CA LYS A 587 1.15 1.04 37.28
C LYS A 587 0.78 -0.29 36.59
N PRO A 588 0.25 -1.29 37.32
CA PRO A 588 -0.45 -2.41 36.70
C PRO A 588 -1.60 -1.91 35.81
N LEU A 589 -1.82 -2.60 34.69
CA LEU A 589 -2.91 -2.30 33.75
C LEU A 589 -4.24 -2.91 34.24
N VAL A 590 -5.36 -2.46 33.70
CA VAL A 590 -6.69 -2.75 34.28
C VAL A 590 -7.50 -3.78 33.50
N ARG A 591 -8.40 -4.49 34.19
CA ARG A 591 -9.38 -5.40 33.56
C ARG A 591 -10.61 -4.63 33.05
N PRO A 592 -11.27 -5.07 31.97
CA PRO A 592 -12.50 -4.44 31.50
C PRO A 592 -13.70 -4.65 32.44
N ALA A 593 -13.82 -5.82 33.07
CA ALA A 593 -14.82 -6.11 34.09
C ALA A 593 -14.24 -6.99 35.24
N PRO A 594 -14.83 -7.00 36.45
CA PRO A 594 -14.33 -7.77 37.60
C PRO A 594 -14.26 -9.30 37.37
N ASP A 595 -15.14 -9.85 36.53
CA ASP A 595 -15.19 -11.26 36.13
C ASP A 595 -14.25 -11.60 34.95
N SER A 596 -13.58 -10.60 34.36
CA SER A 596 -12.60 -10.80 33.30
C SER A 596 -11.33 -11.49 33.81
N ARG A 597 -10.73 -12.33 32.95
CA ARG A 597 -9.56 -13.16 33.29
C ARG A 597 -8.21 -12.45 33.30
N GLY A 598 -8.15 -11.21 32.80
CA GLY A 598 -6.92 -10.44 32.72
C GLY A 598 -7.16 -9.01 32.23
N VAL A 599 -6.06 -8.32 32.01
CA VAL A 599 -5.97 -6.95 31.47
C VAL A 599 -6.62 -6.82 30.09
N PHE A 600 -7.20 -5.65 29.79
CA PHE A 600 -7.76 -5.29 28.48
C PHE A 600 -6.69 -5.19 27.38
N GLY A 601 -6.98 -5.66 26.16
CA GLY A 601 -5.98 -5.78 25.09
C GLY A 601 -5.41 -4.43 24.65
N GLY A 602 -6.27 -3.43 24.48
CA GLY A 602 -5.89 -2.06 24.12
C GLY A 602 -4.95 -1.38 25.13
N ASN A 603 -4.99 -1.77 26.42
CA ASN A 603 -4.02 -1.29 27.41
C ASN A 603 -2.60 -1.80 27.10
N LEU A 604 -2.47 -3.07 26.67
CA LEU A 604 -1.19 -3.69 26.30
C LEU A 604 -0.65 -3.10 24.99
N ALA A 605 -1.50 -2.98 23.97
CA ALA A 605 -1.16 -2.36 22.69
C ALA A 605 -0.70 -0.90 22.88
N GLY A 606 -1.43 -0.12 23.68
CA GLY A 606 -1.06 1.26 24.02
C GLY A 606 0.30 1.36 24.73
N GLN A 607 0.56 0.52 25.76
CA GLN A 607 1.88 0.52 26.40
C GLN A 607 3.01 0.08 25.45
N ALA A 608 2.78 -0.91 24.58
CA ALA A 608 3.77 -1.35 23.59
C ALA A 608 4.12 -0.25 22.58
N ILE A 609 3.12 0.50 22.09
CA ILE A 609 3.34 1.70 21.26
C ILE A 609 4.16 2.75 22.02
N LEU A 610 3.85 3.02 23.28
CA LEU A 610 4.62 3.98 24.08
C LEU A 610 6.08 3.54 24.25
N VAL A 611 6.35 2.23 24.40
CA VAL A 611 7.71 1.66 24.42
C VAL A 611 8.40 1.82 23.07
N ALA A 612 7.71 1.54 21.95
CA ALA A 612 8.27 1.69 20.61
C ALA A 612 8.62 3.16 20.30
N ILE A 613 7.75 4.12 20.63
CA ILE A 613 8.02 5.55 20.49
C ILE A 613 9.18 5.98 21.42
N LYS A 614 9.26 5.46 22.66
CA LYS A 614 10.33 5.81 23.62
C LYS A 614 11.69 5.14 23.33
N SER A 615 11.74 4.17 22.42
CA SER A 615 12.95 3.49 21.95
C SER A 615 13.32 3.83 20.50
N SER A 616 12.57 4.73 19.88
CA SER A 616 12.82 5.25 18.53
C SER A 616 13.50 6.63 18.58
N PRO A 617 14.21 7.04 17.51
CA PRO A 617 14.69 8.41 17.38
C PRO A 617 13.54 9.43 17.41
N SER A 618 13.85 10.70 17.71
CA SER A 618 12.87 11.78 17.71
C SER A 618 12.23 12.01 16.35
N GLY A 619 10.94 12.33 16.33
CA GLY A 619 10.17 12.64 15.12
C GLY A 619 9.52 11.43 14.41
N PHE A 620 9.72 10.21 14.93
CA PHE A 620 9.03 9.02 14.44
C PHE A 620 7.68 8.82 15.15
N LYS A 621 6.60 8.73 14.36
CA LYS A 621 5.21 8.48 14.75
C LYS A 621 4.80 7.07 14.25
N PRO A 622 4.04 6.25 14.98
CA PRO A 622 3.60 4.93 14.50
C PRO A 622 2.83 5.01 13.17
N HIS A 623 3.04 4.04 12.27
CA HIS A 623 2.16 3.84 11.11
C HIS A 623 1.56 2.43 11.05
N SER A 624 2.21 1.39 11.59
CA SER A 624 1.55 0.11 11.85
C SER A 624 2.03 -0.58 13.13
N LEU A 625 1.12 -1.32 13.77
CA LEU A 625 1.34 -2.27 14.85
C LEU A 625 0.70 -3.59 14.45
N HIS A 626 1.42 -4.69 14.65
CA HIS A 626 0.93 -6.07 14.44
C HIS A 626 1.29 -6.88 15.68
N SER A 627 0.31 -7.49 16.36
CA SER A 627 0.54 -8.03 17.72
C SER A 627 -0.24 -9.29 18.05
N PHE A 628 0.24 -10.06 19.04
CA PHE A 628 -0.38 -11.29 19.52
C PHE A 628 -0.58 -11.30 21.04
N PHE A 629 -1.77 -11.70 21.49
CA PHE A 629 -2.13 -11.88 22.89
C PHE A 629 -1.73 -13.28 23.38
N VAL A 630 -0.44 -13.43 23.69
CA VAL A 630 0.18 -14.72 24.03
C VAL A 630 -0.47 -15.37 25.26
N ARG A 631 -0.76 -14.60 26.31
CA ARG A 631 -1.38 -15.04 27.57
C ARG A 631 -2.17 -13.89 28.20
N ALA A 632 -3.22 -14.21 28.97
CA ALA A 632 -3.93 -13.22 29.77
C ALA A 632 -2.98 -12.60 30.83
N ALA A 633 -2.82 -11.28 30.78
CA ALA A 633 -1.96 -10.54 31.71
C ALA A 633 -2.69 -10.25 33.05
N ASN A 634 -1.92 -10.29 34.14
CA ASN A 634 -2.36 -10.02 35.51
C ASN A 634 -2.51 -8.50 35.74
N ASP A 635 -3.63 -8.08 36.34
CA ASP A 635 -3.94 -6.68 36.69
C ASP A 635 -3.31 -6.22 38.01
N GLN A 636 -2.65 -7.13 38.74
CA GLN A 636 -1.94 -6.84 39.99
C GLN A 636 -0.41 -6.69 39.79
N GLU A 637 0.10 -6.98 38.58
CA GLU A 637 1.52 -6.89 38.22
C GLU A 637 1.76 -5.83 37.14
N VAL A 638 2.85 -5.06 37.24
CA VAL A 638 3.34 -4.24 36.13
C VAL A 638 3.86 -5.11 34.99
N VAL A 639 3.58 -4.72 33.75
CA VAL A 639 4.24 -5.35 32.59
C VAL A 639 5.67 -4.84 32.49
N ASN A 640 6.62 -5.76 32.36
CA ASN A 640 8.01 -5.47 32.03
C ASN A 640 8.18 -5.62 30.52
N TRP A 641 8.84 -4.66 29.90
CA TRP A 641 8.88 -4.50 28.45
C TRP A 641 10.31 -4.58 27.95
N GLU A 642 10.59 -5.55 27.08
CA GLU A 642 11.84 -5.64 26.34
C GLU A 642 11.59 -5.25 24.89
N VAL A 643 12.49 -4.45 24.29
CA VAL A 643 12.36 -4.00 22.90
C VAL A 643 13.62 -4.32 22.11
N GLU A 644 13.44 -4.80 20.90
CA GLU A 644 14.52 -5.03 19.94
C GLU A 644 14.46 -4.00 18.82
N GLU A 645 15.60 -3.36 18.55
CA GLU A 645 15.78 -2.51 17.37
C GLU A 645 15.97 -3.39 16.14
N VAL A 646 14.91 -3.51 15.34
CA VAL A 646 14.92 -4.30 14.10
C VAL A 646 15.56 -3.50 12.95
N SER A 647 15.29 -2.19 12.89
CA SER A 647 16.00 -1.26 12.00
C SER A 647 15.83 0.21 12.41
N ASN A 648 16.83 1.03 12.05
CA ASN A 648 16.78 2.49 12.08
C ASN A 648 17.07 3.08 10.69
N GLY A 649 16.04 3.22 9.85
CA GLY A 649 16.13 3.88 8.55
C GLY A 649 15.77 5.37 8.61
N ASN A 650 16.07 6.11 7.52
CA ASN A 650 15.86 7.56 7.47
C ASN A 650 14.38 7.97 7.56
N ASN A 651 13.50 7.20 6.93
CA ASN A 651 12.05 7.42 6.84
C ASN A 651 11.19 6.44 7.67
N PHE A 652 11.75 5.29 8.04
CA PHE A 652 11.07 4.20 8.77
C PHE A 652 12.00 3.58 9.81
N VAL A 653 11.50 3.28 11.00
CA VAL A 653 12.20 2.48 12.03
C VAL A 653 11.28 1.37 12.54
N ASN A 654 11.85 0.19 12.80
CA ASN A 654 11.09 -0.99 13.21
C ASN A 654 11.50 -1.43 14.61
N ARG A 655 10.53 -1.85 15.42
CA ARG A 655 10.70 -2.32 16.80
C ARG A 655 9.93 -3.61 17.02
N SER A 656 10.56 -4.60 17.64
CA SER A 656 9.85 -5.77 18.18
C SER A 656 9.77 -5.63 19.71
N VAL A 657 8.55 -5.52 20.25
CA VAL A 657 8.27 -5.21 21.65
C VAL A 657 7.63 -6.43 22.31
N ARG A 658 8.24 -6.94 23.39
CA ARG A 658 7.81 -8.12 24.14
C ARG A 658 7.44 -7.72 25.56
N GLY A 659 6.21 -8.05 25.97
CA GLY A 659 5.69 -7.78 27.32
C GLY A 659 5.71 -9.04 28.19
N PHE A 660 6.28 -8.93 29.38
CA PHE A 660 6.48 -10.02 30.35
C PHE A 660 5.90 -9.71 31.72
N GLN A 661 5.33 -10.72 32.36
CA GLN A 661 4.94 -10.73 33.77
C GLN A 661 5.41 -12.05 34.41
N SER A 662 5.87 -11.99 35.66
CA SER A 662 6.48 -13.14 36.38
C SER A 662 7.44 -14.00 35.52
N GLY A 663 8.24 -13.37 34.64
CA GLY A 663 9.21 -14.04 33.75
C GLY A 663 8.62 -14.71 32.51
N VAL A 664 7.31 -14.59 32.25
CA VAL A 664 6.61 -15.22 31.13
C VAL A 664 6.06 -14.16 30.17
N MET A 665 6.23 -14.36 28.86
CA MET A 665 5.71 -13.44 27.85
C MET A 665 4.17 -13.50 27.82
N VAL A 666 3.52 -12.34 27.93
CA VAL A 666 2.05 -12.18 27.87
C VAL A 666 1.60 -11.56 26.55
N TYR A 667 2.45 -10.75 25.91
CA TYR A 667 2.13 -10.00 24.71
C TYR A 667 3.39 -9.79 23.84
N ILE A 668 3.24 -9.78 22.52
CA ILE A 668 4.31 -9.43 21.57
C ILE A 668 3.73 -8.56 20.45
N ALA A 669 4.45 -7.52 20.05
CA ALA A 669 4.08 -6.64 18.94
C ALA A 669 5.29 -6.26 18.09
N ASN A 670 5.15 -6.35 16.77
CA ASN A 670 6.06 -5.70 15.82
C ASN A 670 5.43 -4.37 15.41
N ILE A 671 6.18 -3.28 15.51
CA ILE A 671 5.69 -1.91 15.38
C ILE A 671 6.65 -1.14 14.46
N SER A 672 6.11 -0.55 13.40
CA SER A 672 6.84 0.33 12.48
C SER A 672 6.39 1.78 12.62
N LEU A 673 7.37 2.68 12.62
CA LEU A 673 7.19 4.11 12.85
C LEU A 673 7.82 4.90 11.70
N THR A 674 7.18 5.98 11.28
CA THR A 674 7.62 6.85 10.17
C THR A 674 7.72 8.32 10.59
N LYS A 675 8.49 9.11 9.83
CA LYS A 675 8.49 10.59 9.91
C LYS A 675 7.38 11.24 9.08
N ARG A 676 6.61 10.47 8.31
CA ARG A 676 5.63 10.97 7.32
C ARG A 676 4.24 10.39 7.61
N ASN A 677 3.59 10.87 8.67
CA ASN A 677 2.25 10.40 9.07
C ASN A 677 1.22 11.52 9.30
N SER A 678 1.44 12.72 8.76
CA SER A 678 0.51 13.86 8.87
C SER A 678 0.20 14.42 7.49
N HIS A 679 -1.07 14.36 7.06
CA HIS A 679 -1.49 14.99 5.82
C HIS A 679 -1.43 16.51 5.97
N LYS A 680 -1.71 17.02 7.17
CA LYS A 680 -1.58 18.44 7.52
C LYS A 680 -0.15 18.93 7.37
N GLU A 681 0.85 18.25 7.95
CA GLU A 681 2.26 18.66 7.75
C GLU A 681 2.69 18.54 6.28
N ALA A 682 2.26 17.49 5.57
CA ALA A 682 2.63 17.28 4.17
C ALA A 682 2.03 18.36 3.25
N LYS A 683 0.78 18.76 3.52
CA LYS A 683 0.10 19.85 2.83
C LYS A 683 0.72 21.21 3.18
N GLN A 684 1.00 21.47 4.45
CA GLN A 684 1.64 22.72 4.87
C GLN A 684 3.00 22.89 4.17
N LYS A 685 3.87 21.86 4.19
CA LYS A 685 5.17 21.90 3.49
C LYS A 685 5.05 22.12 1.98
N TYR A 686 4.00 21.59 1.35
CA TYR A 686 3.72 21.83 -0.07
C TYR A 686 3.20 23.24 -0.36
N ASP A 687 2.25 23.73 0.45
CA ASP A 687 1.69 25.07 0.30
C ASP A 687 2.74 26.14 0.62
N ASP A 688 3.57 25.94 1.66
CA ASP A 688 4.72 26.79 2.01
C ASP A 688 5.73 26.85 0.86
N PHE A 689 6.12 25.69 0.30
CA PHE A 689 6.98 25.65 -0.89
C PHE A 689 6.39 26.44 -2.06
N VAL A 690 5.09 26.29 -2.35
CA VAL A 690 4.40 27.06 -3.41
C VAL A 690 4.35 28.56 -3.11
N ILE A 691 4.26 28.97 -1.84
CA ILE A 691 4.33 30.37 -1.41
C ILE A 691 5.76 30.91 -1.58
N GLU A 692 6.77 30.17 -1.13
CA GLU A 692 8.18 30.55 -1.28
C GLU A 692 8.61 30.69 -2.74
N GLN A 693 8.22 29.75 -3.62
CA GLN A 693 8.53 29.87 -5.05
C GLN A 693 7.93 31.15 -5.62
N LYS A 694 6.65 31.45 -5.33
CA LYS A 694 5.98 32.69 -5.76
C LYS A 694 6.59 33.96 -5.16
N ALA A 695 7.09 33.89 -3.93
CA ALA A 695 7.80 35.00 -3.29
C ALA A 695 9.13 35.29 -4.01
N ARG A 696 9.96 34.25 -4.20
CA ARG A 696 11.23 34.32 -4.95
C ARG A 696 11.02 34.81 -6.39
N GLU A 697 9.97 34.35 -7.07
CA GLU A 697 9.54 34.85 -8.39
C GLU A 697 9.16 36.35 -8.34
N SER A 698 8.47 36.79 -7.28
CA SER A 698 7.99 38.17 -7.10
C SER A 698 9.07 39.15 -6.61
N GLU A 699 10.16 38.65 -6.02
CA GLU A 699 11.31 39.44 -5.58
C GLU A 699 12.32 39.60 -6.73
N LYS A 700 12.62 38.52 -7.47
CA LYS A 700 13.35 38.60 -8.75
C LYS A 700 12.66 39.49 -9.81
N ALA A 701 11.35 39.71 -9.69
CA ALA A 701 10.59 40.65 -10.52
C ALA A 701 10.63 42.12 -10.05
N LYS A 702 11.28 42.44 -8.92
CA LYS A 702 11.41 43.81 -8.37
C LYS A 702 12.83 44.35 -8.44
N ASP A 703 13.83 43.50 -8.21
CA ASP A 703 15.24 43.92 -8.14
C ASP A 703 15.91 44.04 -9.52
N ALA A 704 15.11 44.22 -10.58
CA ALA A 704 15.55 44.24 -11.99
C ALA A 704 16.42 45.45 -12.41
N ASP A 705 16.77 46.32 -11.47
CA ASP A 705 17.68 47.48 -11.62
C ASP A 705 18.91 47.40 -10.66
N GLY A 706 19.15 46.25 -10.00
CA GLY A 706 20.23 46.03 -9.02
C GLY A 706 21.19 44.89 -9.39
N GLU A 707 22.47 45.02 -9.02
CA GLU A 707 23.55 44.12 -9.46
C GLU A 707 23.40 42.66 -8.98
N ASP A 708 23.61 41.71 -9.90
CA ASP A 708 23.50 40.27 -9.66
C ASP A 708 24.44 39.76 -8.56
N ASN A 709 23.89 39.01 -7.60
CA ASN A 709 24.66 38.23 -6.61
C ASN A 709 24.37 36.74 -6.84
N GLU A 710 25.27 36.03 -7.53
CA GLU A 710 25.04 34.70 -8.11
C GLU A 710 25.27 33.48 -7.17
N ASP A 711 25.35 33.67 -5.84
CA ASP A 711 26.01 32.70 -4.93
C ASP A 711 25.10 31.77 -4.07
N ASP A 712 23.76 31.80 -4.20
CA ASP A 712 22.83 30.95 -3.39
C ASP A 712 21.79 30.16 -4.23
N ASP A 713 22.07 28.89 -4.56
CA ASP A 713 21.08 27.90 -5.06
C ASP A 713 21.19 26.52 -4.38
N ASP A 714 21.29 26.51 -3.05
CA ASP A 714 21.05 25.31 -2.21
C ASP A 714 19.53 25.04 -2.05
N SER A 715 18.76 25.09 -3.15
CA SER A 715 17.30 24.96 -3.10
C SER A 715 16.83 23.52 -2.82
N GLU A 716 16.10 23.32 -1.72
CA GLU A 716 15.55 22.00 -1.37
C GLU A 716 14.59 21.46 -2.45
N PRO A 717 14.64 20.16 -2.78
CA PRO A 717 13.79 19.57 -3.80
C PRO A 717 12.32 19.58 -3.37
N ALA A 718 11.45 20.05 -4.27
CA ALA A 718 10.01 20.22 -4.04
C ALA A 718 9.37 19.02 -3.31
N PRO A 719 8.63 19.24 -2.21
CA PRO A 719 7.89 18.18 -1.53
C PRO A 719 6.80 17.61 -2.45
N PRO A 720 6.51 16.30 -2.40
CA PRO A 720 5.48 15.71 -3.22
C PRO A 720 4.10 16.25 -2.82
N LYS A 721 3.32 16.69 -3.80
CA LYS A 721 1.93 17.12 -3.63
C LYS A 721 1.12 16.02 -2.93
N PRO A 722 0.51 16.28 -1.76
CA PRO A 722 -0.21 15.25 -1.03
C PRO A 722 -1.40 14.70 -1.83
N PHE A 723 -1.46 13.38 -1.93
CA PHE A 723 -2.57 12.64 -2.52
C PHE A 723 -3.21 11.75 -1.45
N VAL A 724 -4.54 11.62 -1.49
CA VAL A 724 -5.30 10.81 -0.51
C VAL A 724 -6.57 10.25 -1.14
N PHE A 725 -6.88 8.99 -0.83
CA PHE A 725 -8.24 8.44 -0.90
C PHE A 725 -8.49 7.49 0.28
N GLN A 726 -9.76 7.18 0.53
CA GLN A 726 -10.19 6.32 1.63
C GLN A 726 -11.54 5.64 1.35
N THR A 727 -11.87 4.58 2.08
CA THR A 727 -13.26 4.17 2.30
C THR A 727 -14.11 5.36 2.79
N PRO A 728 -15.38 5.50 2.37
CA PRO A 728 -16.24 6.60 2.83
C PRO A 728 -16.53 6.55 4.32
N TYR A 729 -16.72 7.73 4.92
CA TYR A 729 -17.32 7.83 6.25
C TYR A 729 -18.72 7.19 6.23
N HIS A 730 -18.97 6.22 7.11
CA HIS A 730 -20.16 5.37 7.06
C HIS A 730 -21.47 6.15 7.31
N ASP A 731 -22.53 5.81 6.58
CA ASP A 731 -23.76 6.61 6.53
C ASP A 731 -24.50 6.74 7.87
N TRP A 732 -24.39 5.75 8.77
CA TRP A 732 -24.98 5.86 10.11
C TRP A 732 -24.50 7.12 10.85
N PHE A 733 -23.23 7.51 10.69
CA PHE A 733 -22.68 8.72 11.32
C PHE A 733 -23.24 10.03 10.75
N LYS A 734 -23.85 9.99 9.55
CA LYS A 734 -24.46 11.14 8.87
C LYS A 734 -25.93 11.33 9.26
N LYS A 735 -26.60 10.29 9.78
CA LYS A 735 -28.03 10.28 10.12
C LYS A 735 -28.38 11.08 11.39
N TYR A 736 -27.41 11.37 12.27
CA TYR A 736 -27.67 11.87 13.62
C TYR A 736 -26.77 13.05 14.00
N ASN A 737 -27.34 14.00 14.75
CA ASN A 737 -26.54 14.99 15.48
C ASN A 737 -25.83 14.29 16.66
N ILE A 738 -24.50 14.26 16.62
CA ILE A 738 -23.64 13.59 17.62
C ILE A 738 -23.85 14.15 19.03
N ASP A 739 -24.17 15.42 19.20
CA ASP A 739 -24.38 16.04 20.52
C ASP A 739 -25.70 15.59 21.16
N GLN A 740 -26.67 15.19 20.33
CA GLN A 740 -27.98 14.69 20.75
C GLN A 740 -28.01 13.18 20.97
N LEU A 741 -27.06 12.43 20.41
CA LEU A 741 -26.87 11.02 20.73
C LEU A 741 -26.45 10.88 22.21
N PRO A 742 -27.09 10.01 23.02
CA PRO A 742 -26.77 9.96 24.43
C PRO A 742 -25.52 9.11 24.70
N VAL A 743 -24.73 9.52 25.69
CA VAL A 743 -23.55 8.78 26.16
C VAL A 743 -24.02 7.51 26.89
N SER A 744 -23.45 6.37 26.52
CA SER A 744 -23.72 5.07 27.15
C SER A 744 -23.40 5.12 28.64
N ASP A 745 -24.37 4.73 29.50
CA ASP A 745 -24.31 4.80 30.97
C ASP A 745 -23.44 3.70 31.59
N HIS A 746 -22.20 3.61 31.11
CA HIS A 746 -21.20 2.64 31.55
C HIS A 746 -20.00 3.45 32.04
N GLU A 747 -19.99 3.70 33.36
CA GLU A 747 -18.87 4.33 34.07
C GLU A 747 -17.59 3.57 33.74
N SER A 748 -16.74 4.15 32.90
CA SER A 748 -15.88 3.34 32.06
C SER A 748 -14.63 2.87 32.79
N ASN A 749 -14.63 1.58 33.15
CA ASN A 749 -13.49 0.84 33.69
C ASN A 749 -12.21 0.94 32.84
N LEU A 750 -12.30 1.41 31.60
CA LEU A 750 -11.20 1.56 30.65
C LEU A 750 -10.89 3.02 30.28
N LEU A 751 -11.64 4.00 30.83
CA LEU A 751 -11.71 5.39 30.37
C LEU A 751 -12.28 5.55 28.94
N ILE A 752 -12.92 4.51 28.38
CA ILE A 752 -13.50 4.52 27.04
C ILE A 752 -15.01 4.78 27.12
N TYR A 753 -15.47 5.86 26.49
CA TYR A 753 -16.88 6.25 26.44
C TYR A 753 -17.45 6.08 25.04
N HIS A 754 -18.76 5.80 24.96
CA HIS A 754 -19.43 5.42 23.72
C HIS A 754 -20.72 6.20 23.51
N LYS A 755 -21.00 6.58 22.26
CA LYS A 755 -22.33 6.98 21.78
C LYS A 755 -22.78 5.94 20.77
N ILE A 756 -23.84 5.22 21.13
CA ILE A 756 -24.33 4.06 20.38
C ILE A 756 -25.46 4.50 19.46
N LEU A 757 -25.32 4.25 18.16
CA LEU A 757 -26.32 4.63 17.17
C LEU A 757 -27.49 3.63 17.22
N PRO A 758 -28.76 4.06 17.03
CA PRO A 758 -29.94 3.20 17.21
C PRO A 758 -29.89 1.87 16.45
N GLU A 759 -29.40 1.89 15.21
CA GLU A 759 -29.22 0.73 14.32
C GLU A 759 -28.30 -0.35 14.89
N PHE A 760 -27.30 0.03 15.70
CA PHE A 760 -26.39 -0.89 16.39
C PHE A 760 -27.16 -1.86 17.29
N THR A 761 -28.32 -1.46 17.78
CA THR A 761 -29.14 -2.24 18.73
C THR A 761 -30.41 -2.84 18.10
N SER A 762 -30.85 -2.33 16.95
CA SER A 762 -32.17 -2.61 16.38
C SER A 762 -32.12 -3.15 14.95
N LEU A 763 -32.56 -4.41 14.79
CA LEU A 763 -32.79 -5.04 13.47
C LEU A 763 -33.89 -4.33 12.66
N ASN A 764 -34.83 -3.67 13.34
CA ASN A 764 -35.97 -2.98 12.73
C ASN A 764 -35.60 -1.61 12.13
N LEU A 765 -34.48 -1.02 12.55
CA LEU A 765 -33.95 0.23 11.99
C LEU A 765 -32.95 -0.02 10.84
N THR A 766 -32.76 -1.28 10.47
CA THR A 766 -31.85 -1.74 9.42
C THR A 766 -32.49 -2.79 8.50
N PRO A 767 -33.69 -2.54 7.94
CA PRO A 767 -34.32 -3.46 6.98
C PRO A 767 -33.48 -3.71 5.73
N GLU A 768 -32.61 -2.77 5.33
CA GLU A 768 -31.67 -2.90 4.22
C GLU A 768 -30.70 -4.07 4.39
N GLU A 769 -30.29 -4.39 5.62
CA GLU A 769 -29.41 -5.52 5.91
C GLU A 769 -30.07 -6.88 5.64
N GLU A 770 -31.39 -6.95 5.49
CA GLU A 770 -32.07 -8.19 5.07
C GLU A 770 -31.67 -8.62 3.65
N THR A 771 -31.12 -7.70 2.84
CA THR A 771 -30.60 -7.94 1.48
C THR A 771 -29.08 -7.85 1.36
N VAL A 772 -28.37 -7.42 2.42
CA VAL A 772 -26.89 -7.37 2.47
C VAL A 772 -26.37 -8.67 3.09
N GLY A 773 -25.34 -9.28 2.49
CA GLY A 773 -24.69 -10.47 3.04
C GLY A 773 -24.01 -10.19 4.38
N VAL A 774 -24.01 -11.16 5.29
CA VAL A 774 -23.44 -11.07 6.65
C VAL A 774 -22.07 -10.38 6.76
N THR A 775 -21.20 -10.51 5.76
CA THR A 775 -19.84 -9.94 5.74
C THR A 775 -19.74 -8.46 5.47
N ASP A 776 -20.77 -7.88 4.85
CA ASP A 776 -20.80 -6.48 4.44
C ASP A 776 -21.72 -5.64 5.34
N ARG A 777 -22.43 -6.30 6.28
CA ARG A 777 -23.17 -5.66 7.38
C ARG A 777 -22.18 -5.04 8.37
N ARG A 778 -22.09 -3.71 8.33
CA ARG A 778 -21.27 -2.90 9.24
C ARG A 778 -22.04 -2.54 10.51
N LEU A 779 -21.40 -2.65 11.67
CA LEU A 779 -21.83 -1.99 12.90
C LEU A 779 -21.02 -0.71 13.09
N SER A 780 -21.67 0.35 13.55
CA SER A 780 -21.03 1.66 13.72
C SER A 780 -21.44 2.34 15.01
N PHE A 781 -20.45 2.86 15.73
CA PHE A 781 -20.60 3.54 17.02
C PHE A 781 -19.56 4.66 17.13
N LEU A 782 -19.81 5.64 18.00
CA LEU A 782 -18.86 6.71 18.28
C LEU A 782 -18.15 6.41 19.60
N VAL A 783 -16.85 6.67 19.68
CA VAL A 783 -15.97 6.30 20.79
C VAL A 783 -15.01 7.44 21.16
N LYS A 784 -14.67 7.58 22.44
CA LYS A 784 -13.70 8.58 22.95
C LYS A 784 -12.98 8.12 24.22
N TRP A 785 -11.83 8.73 24.50
CA TRP A 785 -11.01 8.50 25.68
C TRP A 785 -11.17 9.64 26.70
N GLY A 786 -11.68 9.32 27.87
CA GLY A 786 -12.13 10.28 28.87
C GLY A 786 -13.38 11.05 28.47
N ILE A 787 -13.87 11.88 29.39
CA ILE A 787 -15.07 12.69 29.17
C ILE A 787 -15.07 13.90 30.12
N ASN A 788 -15.52 15.07 29.68
CA ASN A 788 -15.48 16.29 30.48
C ASN A 788 -16.87 16.92 30.56
N GLN A 789 -17.55 16.71 31.69
CA GLN A 789 -18.89 17.22 32.02
C GLN A 789 -19.99 17.01 30.95
N GLU A 790 -19.85 15.98 30.11
CA GLU A 790 -20.75 15.69 29.00
C GLU A 790 -21.90 14.80 29.49
N GLN A 791 -23.15 15.28 29.39
CA GLN A 791 -24.37 14.56 29.79
C GLN A 791 -24.34 13.99 31.23
N GLY A 792 -23.60 14.65 32.13
CA GLY A 792 -23.44 14.23 33.53
C GLY A 792 -22.29 13.26 33.80
N PHE A 793 -21.58 12.79 32.77
CA PHE A 793 -20.34 12.03 32.91
C PHE A 793 -19.15 12.98 33.01
N ASN A 794 -18.22 12.69 33.92
CA ASN A 794 -17.02 13.50 34.12
C ASN A 794 -15.86 12.61 34.57
N GLN A 795 -14.84 12.50 33.72
CA GLN A 795 -13.60 11.77 33.94
C GLN A 795 -12.53 12.34 32.98
N PRO A 796 -12.11 13.61 33.19
CA PRO A 796 -11.24 14.30 32.24
C PRO A 796 -9.83 13.72 32.29
N LEU A 797 -9.20 13.56 31.12
CA LEU A 797 -7.80 13.16 31.02
C LEU A 797 -6.89 14.39 31.09
N ILE A 798 -5.74 14.23 31.74
CA ILE A 798 -4.66 15.22 31.72
C ILE A 798 -3.38 14.58 31.20
N ASN A 799 -2.46 15.41 30.69
CA ASN A 799 -1.18 15.00 30.10
C ASN A 799 -1.28 14.13 28.81
N VAL A 800 -2.37 14.26 28.03
CA VAL A 800 -2.53 13.60 26.73
C VAL A 800 -1.69 14.31 25.65
N ASP A 801 -0.37 14.18 25.74
CA ASP A 801 0.57 14.60 24.69
C ASP A 801 0.52 13.67 23.47
N ASP A 802 1.18 14.06 22.36
CA ASP A 802 1.22 13.36 21.07
C ASP A 802 1.43 11.84 21.20
N LYS A 803 2.25 11.40 22.18
CA LYS A 803 2.54 9.97 22.38
C LYS A 803 1.36 9.26 23.00
N PHE A 804 0.65 9.93 23.90
CA PHE A 804 -0.57 9.42 24.53
C PHE A 804 -1.81 9.55 23.65
N GLN A 805 -1.80 10.36 22.60
CA GLN A 805 -2.80 10.28 21.52
C GLN A 805 -2.75 8.88 20.86
N PHE A 806 -1.57 8.40 20.43
CA PHE A 806 -1.45 7.02 19.89
C PHE A 806 -1.76 5.93 20.94
N VAL A 807 -1.40 6.12 22.21
CA VAL A 807 -1.80 5.21 23.32
C VAL A 807 -3.32 5.16 23.43
N GLY A 808 -3.98 6.31 23.41
CA GLY A 808 -5.43 6.42 23.48
C GLY A 808 -6.09 5.72 22.30
N LEU A 809 -5.66 6.00 21.07
CA LEU A 809 -6.25 5.42 19.86
C LEU A 809 -6.10 3.90 19.85
N ALA A 810 -4.98 3.35 20.34
CA ALA A 810 -4.83 1.91 20.55
C ALA A 810 -5.79 1.34 21.61
N ASN A 811 -6.09 2.07 22.69
CA ASN A 811 -7.12 1.67 23.65
C ASN A 811 -8.52 1.70 23.01
N LEU A 812 -8.86 2.74 22.23
CA LEU A 812 -10.14 2.83 21.54
C LEU A 812 -10.29 1.75 20.45
N SER A 813 -9.21 1.37 19.77
CA SER A 813 -9.22 0.35 18.70
C SER A 813 -9.62 -1.05 19.15
N ASP A 814 -9.43 -1.39 20.43
CA ASP A 814 -9.83 -2.67 21.03
C ASP A 814 -11.24 -2.62 21.67
N SER A 815 -12.02 -1.54 21.46
CA SER A 815 -13.43 -1.47 21.88
C SER A 815 -14.39 -2.26 20.96
N MET A 816 -13.90 -3.35 20.35
CA MET A 816 -14.65 -4.16 19.39
C MET A 816 -15.42 -5.29 20.10
N TYR A 817 -16.74 -5.18 20.09
CA TYR A 817 -17.64 -6.04 20.86
C TYR A 817 -17.90 -7.40 20.17
N LEU A 818 -17.05 -8.39 20.43
CA LEU A 818 -17.11 -9.74 19.83
C LEU A 818 -18.45 -10.49 20.05
N ASP A 819 -19.27 -10.08 21.02
CA ASP A 819 -20.64 -10.60 21.24
C ASP A 819 -21.69 -9.97 20.31
N THR A 820 -21.51 -8.71 19.91
CA THR A 820 -22.39 -8.04 18.94
C THR A 820 -22.28 -8.60 17.52
N LEU A 821 -21.39 -9.58 17.28
CA LEU A 821 -21.49 -10.46 16.12
C LEU A 821 -22.88 -11.12 15.99
N LEU A 822 -23.59 -11.36 17.10
CA LEU A 822 -24.99 -11.84 17.08
C LEU A 822 -25.97 -10.83 16.43
N ARG A 823 -25.65 -9.53 16.45
CA ARG A 823 -26.38 -8.46 15.75
C ARG A 823 -26.04 -8.43 14.26
N ILE A 824 -24.79 -8.68 13.87
CA ILE A 824 -24.37 -8.85 12.45
C ILE A 824 -25.03 -10.11 11.83
N LEU A 825 -25.10 -11.19 12.61
CA LEU A 825 -25.79 -12.43 12.26
C LEU A 825 -27.32 -12.31 12.23
N ARG A 826 -27.89 -11.14 12.59
CA ARG A 826 -29.34 -10.84 12.62
C ARG A 826 -30.17 -11.97 13.26
N VAL A 827 -29.70 -12.54 14.37
CA VAL A 827 -30.37 -13.64 15.09
C VAL A 827 -31.75 -13.17 15.57
N LYS A 828 -32.80 -13.85 15.12
CA LYS A 828 -34.19 -13.49 15.44
C LYS A 828 -34.53 -13.77 16.90
N ASP A 829 -35.46 -12.97 17.43
CA ASP A 829 -35.97 -13.02 18.81
C ASP A 829 -34.90 -12.86 19.92
N LEU A 830 -33.66 -12.54 19.53
CA LEU A 830 -32.56 -12.26 20.43
C LEU A 830 -32.66 -10.84 20.99
N ASP A 831 -33.09 -10.73 22.25
CA ASP A 831 -33.04 -9.46 22.96
C ASP A 831 -31.59 -9.10 23.31
N LEU A 832 -30.97 -8.28 22.46
CA LEU A 832 -29.61 -7.76 22.62
C LEU A 832 -29.44 -6.90 23.89
N SER A 833 -30.52 -6.44 24.54
CA SER A 833 -30.45 -5.72 25.83
C SER A 833 -30.29 -6.65 27.06
N LYS A 834 -30.17 -7.97 26.84
CA LYS A 834 -29.88 -8.98 27.88
C LYS A 834 -28.47 -9.56 27.71
N LYS A 835 -27.80 -9.91 28.82
CA LYS A 835 -26.51 -10.64 28.78
C LYS A 835 -26.75 -12.08 28.30
N HIS A 836 -26.10 -12.48 27.22
CA HIS A 836 -26.11 -13.85 26.68
C HIS A 836 -24.88 -14.64 27.16
N GLU A 837 -24.98 -15.98 27.29
CA GLU A 837 -23.78 -16.79 27.54
C GLU A 837 -23.00 -16.96 26.24
N TYR A 838 -21.89 -16.24 26.12
CA TYR A 838 -20.86 -16.44 25.10
C TYR A 838 -19.48 -16.59 25.77
N PHE A 839 -18.50 -17.04 24.99
CA PHE A 839 -17.08 -16.92 25.30
C PHE A 839 -16.40 -16.16 24.16
N SER A 840 -15.54 -15.19 24.48
CA SER A 840 -14.66 -14.55 23.49
C SER A 840 -13.27 -14.28 24.07
N VAL A 841 -12.26 -14.21 23.19
CA VAL A 841 -10.93 -13.67 23.48
C VAL A 841 -10.21 -13.32 22.17
N SER A 842 -9.54 -12.16 22.12
CA SER A 842 -8.66 -11.77 21.01
C SER A 842 -7.44 -12.68 20.92
N LEU A 843 -6.99 -13.01 19.72
CA LEU A 843 -5.78 -13.80 19.47
C LEU A 843 -4.61 -12.90 19.04
N ASP A 844 -4.89 -12.00 18.11
CA ASP A 844 -4.01 -10.94 17.61
C ASP A 844 -4.71 -9.58 17.68
N HIS A 845 -3.98 -8.52 17.33
CA HIS A 845 -4.54 -7.20 17.00
C HIS A 845 -3.57 -6.46 16.09
N SER A 846 -4.07 -5.93 14.98
CA SER A 846 -3.31 -5.11 14.03
C SER A 846 -3.96 -3.75 13.85
N ILE A 847 -3.15 -2.68 13.86
CA ILE A 847 -3.59 -1.30 13.70
C ILE A 847 -2.71 -0.62 12.66
N TYR A 848 -3.32 -0.03 11.63
CA TYR A 848 -2.69 0.85 10.65
C TYR A 848 -3.09 2.30 10.94
N PHE A 849 -2.13 3.16 11.25
CA PHE A 849 -2.34 4.58 11.60
C PHE A 849 -2.15 5.44 10.35
N HIS A 850 -3.26 5.86 9.74
CA HIS A 850 -3.29 6.55 8.45
C HIS A 850 -3.02 8.04 8.52
N ASP A 851 -3.23 8.69 9.66
CA ASP A 851 -2.87 10.09 9.88
C ASP A 851 -2.64 10.38 11.37
N ASP A 852 -2.27 11.62 11.70
CA ASP A 852 -2.16 12.13 13.07
C ASP A 852 -3.08 13.33 13.37
N ASP A 853 -3.92 13.74 12.41
CA ASP A 853 -5.04 14.67 12.61
C ASP A 853 -6.19 14.00 13.41
N PHE A 854 -5.92 13.59 14.65
CA PHE A 854 -6.92 13.06 15.58
C PHE A 854 -6.68 13.54 17.03
N ASP A 855 -7.77 13.73 17.77
CA ASP A 855 -7.75 13.89 19.22
C ASP A 855 -8.68 12.83 19.84
N VAL A 856 -8.11 11.89 20.58
CA VAL A 856 -8.82 10.80 21.23
C VAL A 856 -9.81 11.28 22.30
N THR A 857 -9.71 12.53 22.77
CA THR A 857 -10.67 13.10 23.72
C THR A 857 -11.95 13.64 23.05
N GLN A 858 -11.98 13.70 21.71
CA GLN A 858 -13.18 13.95 20.91
C GLN A 858 -13.88 12.66 20.50
N TRP A 859 -15.07 12.77 19.92
CA TRP A 859 -15.82 11.64 19.38
C TRP A 859 -15.24 11.18 18.04
N ILE A 860 -14.68 9.96 18.02
CA ILE A 860 -14.18 9.26 16.84
C ILE A 860 -15.25 8.26 16.37
N GLY A 861 -15.58 8.24 15.08
CA GLY A 861 -16.50 7.25 14.50
C GLY A 861 -15.77 5.94 14.25
N PHE A 862 -16.25 4.82 14.81
CA PHE A 862 -15.69 3.48 14.62
C PHE A 862 -16.73 2.58 13.93
N SER A 863 -16.42 2.14 12.71
CA SER A 863 -17.21 1.20 11.90
C SER A 863 -16.48 -0.14 11.80
N TYR A 864 -17.17 -1.29 11.81
CA TYR A 864 -16.54 -2.60 11.61
C TYR A 864 -17.49 -3.66 11.06
N LYS A 865 -16.94 -4.71 10.45
CA LYS A 865 -17.65 -5.84 9.81
C LYS A 865 -16.85 -7.15 9.95
N ALA A 866 -17.55 -8.30 9.93
CA ALA A 866 -16.93 -9.61 10.15
C ALA A 866 -16.79 -10.42 8.85
N ILE A 867 -15.59 -10.40 8.25
CA ILE A 867 -15.31 -10.93 6.90
C ILE A 867 -15.19 -12.46 6.84
N ARG A 868 -14.94 -13.13 7.97
CA ARG A 868 -14.87 -14.59 8.07
C ARG A 868 -15.24 -15.07 9.47
N PHE A 869 -15.93 -16.20 9.55
CA PHE A 869 -15.97 -17.05 10.75
C PHE A 869 -15.83 -18.52 10.37
N ALA A 870 -14.88 -19.23 10.99
CA ALA A 870 -14.68 -20.68 10.87
C ALA A 870 -13.93 -21.23 12.10
N HIS A 871 -14.11 -22.51 12.43
CA HIS A 871 -13.45 -23.18 13.58
C HIS A 871 -13.62 -22.47 14.95
N ASN A 872 -14.67 -21.65 15.12
CA ASN A 872 -14.90 -20.73 16.24
C ASN A 872 -13.98 -19.49 16.29
N ARG A 873 -13.26 -19.18 15.22
CA ARG A 873 -12.50 -17.94 15.05
C ARG A 873 -13.25 -16.99 14.12
N VAL A 874 -13.16 -15.70 14.37
CA VAL A 874 -13.73 -14.62 13.55
C VAL A 874 -12.64 -13.64 13.17
N VAL A 875 -12.55 -13.23 11.90
CA VAL A 875 -11.72 -12.08 11.51
C VAL A 875 -12.64 -10.88 11.28
N ILE A 876 -12.33 -9.78 11.95
CA ILE A 876 -13.08 -8.54 11.91
C ILE A 876 -12.17 -7.42 11.39
N GLU A 877 -12.69 -6.64 10.45
CA GLU A 877 -12.07 -5.45 9.90
C GLU A 877 -12.81 -4.22 10.44
N GLY A 878 -12.08 -3.21 10.88
CA GLY A 878 -12.62 -1.98 11.46
C GLY A 878 -11.92 -0.72 10.95
N GLU A 879 -12.64 0.39 10.94
CA GLU A 879 -12.23 1.66 10.37
C GLU A 879 -12.60 2.78 11.35
N MET A 880 -11.62 3.59 11.76
CA MET A 880 -11.78 4.72 12.67
C MET A 880 -11.65 6.05 11.92
N TYR A 881 -12.55 6.98 12.22
CA TYR A 881 -12.72 8.25 11.53
C TYR A 881 -12.76 9.41 12.53
N ASN A 882 -12.03 10.50 12.26
CA ASN A 882 -12.08 11.69 13.12
C ASN A 882 -13.41 12.47 12.96
N ASP A 883 -13.56 13.55 13.73
CA ASP A 883 -14.68 14.50 13.70
C ASP A 883 -14.99 15.08 12.30
N LYS A 884 -13.97 15.15 11.43
CA LYS A 884 -14.05 15.61 10.05
C LYS A 884 -14.36 14.49 9.04
N GLY A 885 -14.55 13.25 9.48
CA GLY A 885 -14.76 12.08 8.61
C GLY A 885 -13.52 11.58 7.88
N ILE A 886 -12.31 11.99 8.28
CA ILE A 886 -11.05 11.47 7.75
C ILE A 886 -10.80 10.10 8.37
N HIS A 887 -10.55 9.08 7.54
CA HIS A 887 -10.18 7.72 7.98
C HIS A 887 -8.76 7.78 8.57
N ILE A 888 -8.65 7.71 9.89
CA ILE A 888 -7.40 7.90 10.66
C ILE A 888 -6.73 6.58 11.06
N ALA A 889 -7.48 5.47 11.16
CA ALA A 889 -6.88 4.14 11.36
C ALA A 889 -7.74 2.99 10.85
N THR A 890 -7.12 1.93 10.35
CA THR A 890 -7.75 0.63 10.07
C THR A 890 -7.28 -0.41 11.07
N ILE A 891 -8.19 -1.26 11.53
CA ILE A 891 -8.00 -2.28 12.55
C ILE A 891 -8.31 -3.64 11.91
N VAL A 892 -7.49 -4.65 12.17
CA VAL A 892 -7.81 -6.05 11.82
C VAL A 892 -7.43 -6.96 13.00
N GLN A 893 -8.35 -7.85 13.38
CA GLN A 893 -8.23 -8.71 14.57
C GLN A 893 -8.94 -10.05 14.36
N GLU A 894 -8.26 -11.16 14.66
CA GLU A 894 -8.87 -12.48 14.85
C GLU A 894 -9.25 -12.72 16.32
N GLY A 895 -10.55 -12.97 16.56
CA GLY A 895 -11.08 -13.37 17.86
C GLY A 895 -11.49 -14.83 17.89
N LEU A 896 -11.22 -15.54 18.98
CA LEU A 896 -11.85 -16.84 19.26
C LEU A 896 -13.20 -16.57 19.95
N VAL A 897 -14.32 -16.95 19.34
CA VAL A 897 -15.68 -16.64 19.80
C VAL A 897 -16.62 -17.85 19.72
N GLN A 898 -17.42 -18.07 20.77
CA GLN A 898 -18.41 -19.16 20.87
C GLN A 898 -19.73 -18.65 21.46
N PHE A 899 -20.85 -18.83 20.75
CA PHE A 899 -22.19 -18.39 21.17
C PHE A 899 -23.09 -19.54 21.65
N ASN A 900 -22.50 -20.70 22.00
CA ASN A 900 -23.16 -21.85 22.63
C ASN A 900 -24.39 -22.43 21.89
N GLY A 901 -24.51 -22.23 20.57
CA GLY A 901 -25.63 -22.71 19.76
C GLY A 901 -26.59 -21.60 19.33
N THR A 902 -26.51 -20.40 19.93
CA THR A 902 -27.34 -19.24 19.56
C THR A 902 -27.12 -18.81 18.11
N GLU A 903 -25.90 -19.01 17.60
CA GLU A 903 -25.52 -18.71 16.22
C GLU A 903 -26.34 -19.48 15.16
N ARG A 904 -26.98 -20.58 15.55
CA ARG A 904 -27.84 -21.39 14.66
C ARG A 904 -29.18 -20.72 14.31
N GLY A 905 -29.54 -19.63 14.99
CA GLY A 905 -30.65 -18.76 14.64
C GLY A 905 -30.28 -17.60 13.70
N ALA A 906 -29.04 -17.56 13.19
CA ALA A 906 -28.56 -16.51 12.31
C ALA A 906 -29.27 -16.48 10.95
N LYS A 907 -29.40 -15.27 10.39
CA LYS A 907 -29.59 -15.05 8.96
C LYS A 907 -28.24 -14.62 8.37
N LEU A 908 -27.58 -15.51 7.65
CA LEU A 908 -26.39 -15.17 6.86
C LEU A 908 -26.78 -14.27 5.68
#